data_AF-A0A7C5W4P4-F1
#
_entry.id   AF-A0A7C5W4P4-F1
#
_cell.length_a   1.000
_cell.length_b   1.000
_cell.length_c   1.000
_cell.angle_alpha   90.00
_cell.angle_beta   90.00
_cell.angle_gamma   90.00
#
_symmetry.space_group_name_H-M   'P 1'
#
loop_
_entity.id
_entity.type
_entity.pdbx_description
1 polymer ?
#
loop_
_entity_poly.entity_id
_entity_poly.type
_entity_poly.pdbx_seq_one_letter_code
_entity_poly.pdbx_strand_id
1 'polypeptide(L)'
;MKNILFVISLCLFLLIGGSMSAKDIDNRDISKLIEEMKKEVPESEYGRLERGITLIAPLFTSEDGDLKAFVRENFIKDRETLDKTFDRFVQNMEVLNGSMLLISREIAKPLQLDIGEPLRIDYIFGEYNPAAHIIDDFFRNRLAFIMLLNFPSYELQDKISLSGKWDRKQWAYAKLSEPFRDRIPSEVNQKINEVFTRVDNYISEYNIYMGNLRENGKALFPQDLKLISHWGLRDELKAQYAKPDGLKRQEMIYQLMKRIIEGSIPREIINNDKYIYNPFENKIYTAEKNEVVSFKEEDSLRYENLKKVFDAERMVDRYTPLANTHIARRFNRDRQIPEEKVEGLLTSILNSDVRKDIAKLIEKRLGRKLRPFDIWYAGFKPNAKYNEEELDKIVKSKYPNLEAFKKDIPNILTKLGFSKETAEFLASHIEVDPARGAGHAMGAEMKTDKAHLRTRVPKEGMNYKGFNIAMHELGHCVEQVFTLNRIDYYPLRGVPNTAFTESFAFMFQSRDLFVLGLYTPDEESENLKVLEKFWATYEIAGVSLVDMYVWRWMYKNPNATPQELKKAVIDIAKDVWNKYYAPIFKSKDEPILAIYSHMIDAALYLPDYPLGHIIDFQIESYIKGKNLGVEMERMCKSGSILPDLWMKNATGEEVSTKPFIEAAKRAVGKVKK
;
A
#
# COMPACT_ATOMS: atom_id res chain seq x y z
N MET A 1 36.77 52.26 42.93
CA MET A 1 36.52 51.64 44.26
C MET A 1 35.50 50.53 44.03
N LYS A 2 35.93 49.26 43.89
CA LYS A 2 35.93 48.19 44.94
C LYS A 2 34.53 48.04 45.56
N ASN A 3 33.81 46.90 45.61
CA ASN A 3 34.02 45.46 45.38
C ASN A 3 32.60 44.82 45.29
N ILE A 4 32.31 43.88 44.36
CA ILE A 4 32.17 42.41 44.52
C ILE A 4 31.02 41.93 45.45
N LEU A 5 30.02 41.23 44.86
CA LEU A 5 29.40 39.94 45.24
C LEU A 5 28.21 39.68 44.28
N PHE A 6 28.36 39.00 43.13
CA PHE A 6 28.28 37.54 42.90
C PHE A 6 27.19 36.78 43.67
N VAL A 7 26.02 36.58 43.03
CA VAL A 7 25.21 35.35 43.15
C VAL A 7 24.72 34.98 41.75
N ILE A 8 25.39 34.00 41.16
CA ILE A 8 24.94 33.29 39.96
C ILE A 8 23.97 32.21 40.44
N SER A 9 22.71 32.24 39.99
CA SER A 9 21.84 31.06 40.03
C SER A 9 21.78 30.47 38.62
N LEU A 10 22.65 29.48 38.41
CA LEU A 10 22.77 28.69 37.21
C LEU A 10 21.76 27.54 37.32
N CYS A 11 20.54 27.71 36.81
CA CYS A 11 19.64 26.57 36.59
C CYS A 11 20.08 25.86 35.31
N LEU A 12 21.12 25.04 35.43
CA LEU A 12 21.43 23.98 34.46
C LEU A 12 20.35 22.92 34.60
N PHE A 13 19.33 22.95 33.74
CA PHE A 13 18.55 21.74 33.44
C PHE A 13 19.45 20.82 32.61
N LEU A 14 20.24 20.02 33.31
CA LEU A 14 20.84 18.81 32.78
C LEU A 14 19.71 17.85 32.43
N LEU A 15 19.33 17.83 31.14
CA LEU A 15 18.67 16.70 30.50
C LEU A 15 19.61 15.49 30.52
N ILE A 16 19.76 14.89 31.70
CA ILE A 16 20.19 13.50 31.82
C ILE A 16 18.94 12.71 31.47
N GLY A 17 18.77 12.42 30.18
CA GLY A 17 17.96 11.31 29.72
C GLY A 17 18.61 10.02 30.20
N GLY A 18 18.46 9.73 31.50
CA GLY A 18 18.77 8.44 32.06
C GLY A 18 17.79 7.46 31.46
N SER A 19 18.28 6.55 30.63
CA SER A 19 17.58 5.31 30.35
C SER A 19 17.30 4.63 31.69
N MET A 20 16.08 4.76 32.19
CA MET A 20 15.57 3.83 33.18
C MET A 20 15.55 2.47 32.49
N SER A 21 16.63 1.71 32.69
CA SER A 21 16.62 0.27 32.50
C SER A 21 15.45 -0.24 33.33
N ALA A 22 14.42 -0.76 32.65
CA ALA A 22 13.49 -1.67 33.29
C ALA A 22 14.33 -2.72 34.03
N LYS A 23 13.99 -3.04 35.28
CA LYS A 23 14.51 -4.27 35.86
C LYS A 23 13.96 -5.39 34.98
N ASP A 24 14.83 -6.02 34.20
CA ASP A 24 14.48 -7.22 33.45
C ASP A 24 13.89 -8.23 34.44
N ILE A 25 12.59 -8.54 34.30
CA ILE A 25 11.95 -9.60 35.07
C ILE A 25 12.64 -10.90 34.64
N ASP A 26 13.28 -11.62 35.57
CA ASP A 26 14.01 -12.85 35.25
C ASP A 26 13.03 -13.88 34.66
N ASN A 27 13.40 -14.54 33.56
CA ASN A 27 12.64 -15.63 32.95
C ASN A 27 12.31 -16.75 33.97
N ARG A 28 13.13 -16.92 35.00
CA ARG A 28 12.87 -17.84 36.12
C ARG A 28 11.68 -17.39 36.99
N ASP A 29 11.50 -16.09 37.18
CA ASP A 29 10.36 -15.53 37.90
C ASP A 29 9.07 -15.64 37.10
N ILE A 30 9.14 -15.48 35.78
CA ILE A 30 7.99 -15.70 34.86
C ILE A 30 7.53 -17.16 34.90
N SER A 31 8.47 -18.10 34.77
CA SER A 31 8.15 -19.54 34.80
C SER A 31 7.53 -19.95 36.14
N LYS A 32 8.06 -19.42 37.25
CA LYS A 32 7.50 -19.65 38.59
C LYS A 32 6.10 -19.06 38.72
N LEU A 33 5.86 -17.85 38.21
CA LEU A 33 4.54 -17.23 38.22
C LEU A 33 3.50 -18.07 37.46
N ILE A 34 3.86 -18.57 36.28
CA ILE A 34 3.00 -19.46 35.48
C ILE A 34 2.63 -20.71 36.28
N GLU A 35 3.61 -21.41 36.86
CA GLU A 35 3.38 -22.64 37.63
C GLU A 35 2.57 -22.41 38.91
N GLU A 36 2.72 -21.24 39.54
CA GLU A 36 1.86 -20.84 40.65
C GLU A 36 0.43 -20.59 40.19
N MET A 37 0.24 -19.85 39.10
CA MET A 37 -1.09 -19.51 38.57
C MET A 37 -1.85 -20.73 38.05
N LYS A 38 -1.17 -21.72 37.44
CA LYS A 38 -1.78 -22.99 36.99
C LYS A 38 -2.49 -23.76 38.11
N LYS A 39 -2.04 -23.61 39.36
CA LYS A 39 -2.68 -24.24 40.53
C LYS A 39 -4.03 -23.62 40.88
N GLU A 40 -4.32 -22.43 40.36
CA GLU A 40 -5.51 -21.66 40.68
C GLU A 40 -6.49 -21.52 39.50
N VAL A 41 -6.19 -22.14 38.35
CA VAL A 41 -7.01 -22.06 37.12
C VAL A 41 -7.30 -23.46 36.53
N PRO A 42 -8.40 -23.65 35.79
CA PRO A 42 -8.67 -24.91 35.10
C PRO A 42 -7.58 -25.25 34.08
N GLU A 43 -7.31 -26.55 33.90
CA GLU A 43 -6.31 -27.04 32.94
C GLU A 43 -6.58 -26.59 31.49
N SER A 44 -7.85 -26.43 31.12
CA SER A 44 -8.26 -25.91 29.80
C SER A 44 -7.72 -24.50 29.52
N GLU A 45 -7.37 -23.73 30.55
CA GLU A 45 -6.89 -22.35 30.44
C GLU A 45 -5.36 -22.24 30.45
N TYR A 46 -4.62 -23.34 30.65
CA TYR A 46 -3.17 -23.30 30.81
C TYR A 46 -2.46 -22.65 29.63
N GLY A 47 -2.82 -23.01 28.40
CA GLY A 47 -2.19 -22.42 27.20
C GLY A 47 -2.46 -20.92 27.06
N ARG A 48 -3.65 -20.44 27.46
CA ARG A 48 -4.00 -19.01 27.42
C ARG A 48 -3.25 -18.23 28.50
N LEU A 49 -3.21 -18.77 29.71
CA LEU A 49 -2.49 -18.21 30.85
C LEU A 49 -0.99 -18.08 30.54
N GLU A 50 -0.35 -19.16 30.12
CA GLU A 50 1.08 -19.20 29.77
C GLU A 50 1.42 -18.13 28.75
N ARG A 51 0.65 -18.09 27.66
CA ARG A 51 0.92 -17.14 26.58
C ARG A 51 0.62 -15.70 26.98
N GLY A 52 -0.48 -15.46 27.69
CA GLY A 52 -0.82 -14.14 28.21
C GLY A 52 0.30 -13.57 29.08
N ILE A 53 0.78 -14.34 30.06
CA ILE A 53 1.88 -13.95 30.94
C ILE A 53 3.16 -13.71 30.14
N THR A 54 3.50 -14.61 29.22
CA THR A 54 4.72 -14.51 28.39
C THR A 54 4.72 -13.26 27.52
N LEU A 55 3.55 -12.82 27.02
CA LEU A 55 3.44 -11.62 26.20
C LEU A 55 3.51 -10.33 27.04
N ILE A 56 2.85 -10.29 28.21
CA ILE A 56 2.82 -9.05 29.00
C ILE A 56 4.10 -8.81 29.79
N ALA A 57 4.78 -9.87 30.26
CA ALA A 57 5.94 -9.76 31.13
C ALA A 57 7.06 -8.86 30.56
N PRO A 58 7.50 -8.99 29.29
CA PRO A 58 8.53 -8.12 28.73
C PRO A 58 8.06 -6.68 28.49
N LEU A 59 6.75 -6.41 28.49
CA LEU A 59 6.17 -5.08 28.29
C LEU A 59 5.86 -4.38 29.63
N PHE A 60 5.85 -5.14 30.74
CA PHE A 60 5.49 -4.69 32.07
C PHE A 60 6.69 -4.07 32.78
N THR A 61 6.57 -2.81 33.18
CA THR A 61 7.62 -2.04 33.85
C THR A 61 7.25 -1.78 35.31
N SER A 62 8.18 -1.22 36.07
CA SER A 62 7.93 -0.83 37.47
C SER A 62 6.84 0.23 37.64
N GLU A 63 6.55 1.02 36.59
CA GLU A 63 5.48 2.03 36.61
C GLU A 63 4.08 1.39 36.50
N ASP A 64 4.01 0.17 35.96
CA ASP A 64 2.76 -0.53 35.72
C ASP A 64 2.25 -1.25 37.00
N GLY A 65 3.16 -1.62 37.91
CA GLY A 65 2.88 -2.18 39.24
C GLY A 65 3.67 -3.45 39.56
N ASP A 66 3.07 -4.34 40.35
CA ASP A 66 3.58 -5.71 40.57
C ASP A 66 2.91 -6.69 39.60
N LEU A 67 3.71 -7.31 38.71
CA LEU A 67 3.19 -8.20 37.66
C LEU A 67 2.40 -9.39 38.23
N LYS A 68 2.86 -9.96 39.35
CA LYS A 68 2.23 -11.15 39.95
C LYS A 68 0.85 -10.80 40.53
N ALA A 69 0.75 -9.69 41.26
CA ALA A 69 -0.51 -9.17 41.74
C ALA A 69 -1.45 -8.86 40.57
N PHE A 70 -0.94 -8.19 39.53
CA PHE A 70 -1.72 -7.86 38.34
C PHE A 70 -2.31 -9.10 37.66
N VAL A 71 -1.50 -10.14 37.44
CA VAL A 71 -1.96 -11.38 36.79
C VAL A 71 -3.03 -12.10 37.63
N ARG A 72 -2.86 -12.16 38.96
CA ARG A 72 -3.85 -12.78 39.85
C ARG A 72 -5.19 -12.06 39.84
N GLU A 73 -5.16 -10.73 39.79
CA GLU A 73 -6.35 -9.90 39.78
C GLU A 73 -7.07 -9.92 38.42
N ASN A 74 -6.32 -9.93 37.31
CA ASN A 74 -6.88 -9.64 35.99
C ASN A 74 -6.99 -10.86 35.07
N PHE A 75 -6.46 -12.03 35.42
CA PHE A 75 -6.69 -13.24 34.63
C PHE A 75 -8.10 -13.79 34.86
N ILE A 76 -8.93 -13.76 33.82
CA ILE A 76 -10.33 -14.15 33.88
C ILE A 76 -10.43 -15.67 33.75
N LYS A 77 -10.82 -16.36 34.82
CA LYS A 77 -10.89 -17.84 34.88
C LYS A 77 -12.24 -18.39 34.39
N ASP A 78 -13.28 -17.58 34.48
CA ASP A 78 -14.65 -17.91 34.09
C ASP A 78 -14.91 -17.55 32.62
N ARG A 79 -15.49 -18.48 31.87
CA ARG A 79 -15.76 -18.32 30.44
C ARG A 79 -16.86 -17.29 30.16
N GLU A 80 -17.85 -17.16 31.04
CA GLU A 80 -18.95 -16.20 30.85
C GLU A 80 -18.43 -14.76 30.98
N THR A 81 -17.62 -14.49 32.00
CA THR A 81 -16.96 -13.21 32.21
C THR A 81 -15.97 -12.93 31.08
N LEU A 82 -15.21 -13.93 30.63
CA LEU A 82 -14.27 -13.77 29.51
C LEU A 82 -15.01 -13.33 28.24
N ASP A 83 -16.16 -13.94 27.95
CA ASP A 83 -17.00 -13.60 26.81
C ASP A 83 -17.56 -12.18 26.91
N LYS A 84 -18.10 -11.80 28.07
CA LYS A 84 -18.60 -10.43 28.32
C LYS A 84 -17.49 -9.39 28.20
N THR A 85 -16.30 -9.69 28.71
CA THR A 85 -15.13 -8.81 28.62
C THR A 85 -14.68 -8.67 27.16
N PHE A 86 -14.65 -9.77 26.40
CA PHE A 86 -14.36 -9.74 24.98
C PHE A 86 -15.33 -8.82 24.23
N ASP A 87 -16.64 -9.01 24.41
CA ASP A 87 -17.65 -8.21 23.74
C ASP A 87 -17.53 -6.72 24.09
N ARG A 88 -17.17 -6.39 25.34
CA ARG A 88 -16.93 -5.00 25.75
C ARG A 88 -15.71 -4.40 25.08
N PHE A 89 -14.61 -5.14 24.97
CA PHE A 89 -13.44 -4.67 24.23
C PHE A 89 -13.76 -4.50 22.75
N VAL A 90 -14.44 -5.45 22.13
CA VAL A 90 -14.88 -5.39 20.73
C VAL A 90 -15.67 -4.11 20.45
N GLN A 91 -16.70 -3.81 21.26
CA GLN A 91 -17.51 -2.61 21.11
C GLN A 91 -16.70 -1.32 21.32
N ASN A 92 -15.86 -1.27 22.35
CA ASN A 92 -15.08 -0.09 22.67
C ASN A 92 -14.01 0.19 21.60
N MET A 93 -13.37 -0.85 21.06
CA MET A 93 -12.39 -0.71 19.99
C MET A 93 -13.03 -0.23 18.69
N GLU A 94 -14.25 -0.67 18.38
CA GLU A 94 -15.02 -0.15 17.23
C GLU A 94 -15.26 1.36 17.34
N VAL A 95 -15.78 1.81 18.49
CA VAL A 95 -16.04 3.23 18.72
C VAL A 95 -14.75 4.05 18.67
N LEU A 96 -13.68 3.56 19.30
CA LEU A 96 -12.40 4.28 19.40
C LEU A 96 -11.75 4.45 18.02
N ASN A 97 -11.59 3.36 17.27
CA ASN A 97 -10.97 3.39 15.95
C ASN A 97 -11.81 4.21 14.97
N GLY A 98 -13.13 4.02 14.96
CA GLY A 98 -14.06 4.79 14.15
C GLY A 98 -13.98 6.30 14.42
N SER A 99 -13.94 6.68 15.71
CA SER A 99 -13.85 8.09 16.10
C SER A 99 -12.52 8.73 15.70
N MET A 100 -11.40 8.01 15.86
CA MET A 100 -10.09 8.53 15.45
C MET A 100 -9.99 8.69 13.94
N LEU A 101 -10.48 7.70 13.18
CA LEU A 101 -10.51 7.82 11.73
C LEU A 101 -11.38 8.99 11.28
N LEU A 102 -12.56 9.17 11.88
CA LEU A 102 -13.44 10.31 11.62
C LEU A 102 -12.71 11.64 11.84
N ILE A 103 -12.05 11.82 12.99
CA ILE A 103 -11.29 13.05 13.30
C ILE A 103 -10.19 13.27 12.25
N SER A 104 -9.37 12.26 11.97
CA SER A 104 -8.30 12.36 10.97
C SER A 104 -8.84 12.72 9.59
N ARG A 105 -9.94 12.08 9.16
CA ARG A 105 -10.57 12.33 7.87
C ARG A 105 -11.09 13.77 7.77
N GLU A 106 -11.79 14.25 8.79
CA GLU A 106 -12.38 15.59 8.81
C GLU A 106 -11.30 16.68 8.78
N ILE A 107 -10.21 16.49 9.52
CA ILE A 107 -9.05 17.40 9.54
C ILE A 107 -8.34 17.43 8.16
N ALA A 108 -8.20 16.27 7.50
CA ALA A 108 -7.49 16.15 6.23
C ALA A 108 -8.31 16.60 5.00
N LYS A 109 -9.58 16.98 5.15
CA LYS A 109 -10.46 17.36 4.02
C LYS A 109 -9.86 18.40 3.07
N PRO A 110 -9.27 19.52 3.53
CA PRO A 110 -8.71 20.52 2.61
C PRO A 110 -7.57 19.96 1.74
N LEU A 111 -6.76 19.05 2.29
CA LEU A 111 -5.67 18.40 1.58
C LEU A 111 -6.16 17.35 0.58
N GLN A 112 -7.23 16.62 0.91
CA GLN A 112 -7.66 15.45 0.15
C GLN A 112 -8.81 15.74 -0.84
N LEU A 113 -9.68 16.69 -0.53
CA LEU A 113 -10.89 17.01 -1.30
C LEU A 113 -10.70 18.27 -2.16
N ASP A 114 -11.34 18.29 -3.33
CA ASP A 114 -11.37 19.45 -4.22
C ASP A 114 -12.46 20.44 -3.77
N ILE A 115 -12.18 21.16 -2.67
CA ILE A 115 -13.11 22.09 -2.01
C ILE A 115 -12.52 23.51 -1.84
N GLY A 116 -11.44 23.85 -2.56
CA GLY A 116 -10.73 25.13 -2.49
C GLY A 116 -9.23 24.98 -2.23
N GLU A 117 -8.40 26.01 -2.44
CA GLU A 117 -6.94 25.88 -2.29
C GLU A 117 -6.49 25.56 -0.85
N PRO A 118 -5.56 24.60 -0.62
CA PRO A 118 -5.03 24.31 0.70
C PRO A 118 -4.22 25.48 1.24
N LEU A 119 -4.39 25.76 2.52
CA LEU A 119 -3.62 26.74 3.28
C LEU A 119 -2.42 26.07 3.94
N ARG A 120 -1.41 26.86 4.30
CA ARG A 120 -0.24 26.37 5.05
C ARG A 120 -0.63 25.63 6.34
N ILE A 121 -1.69 26.06 7.01
CA ILE A 121 -2.15 25.45 8.25
C ILE A 121 -2.71 24.03 8.02
N ASP A 122 -3.26 23.75 6.84
CA ASP A 122 -3.82 22.44 6.51
C ASP A 122 -2.72 21.37 6.48
N TYR A 123 -1.53 21.73 5.98
CA TYR A 123 -0.35 20.83 6.00
C TYR A 123 0.12 20.54 7.43
N ILE A 124 0.09 21.54 8.33
CA ILE A 124 0.45 21.35 9.74
C ILE A 124 -0.56 20.41 10.41
N PHE A 125 -1.85 20.58 10.12
CA PHE A 125 -2.90 19.68 10.59
C PHE A 125 -2.77 18.27 9.98
N GLY A 126 -2.33 18.14 8.73
CA GLY A 126 -2.03 16.85 8.11
C GLY A 126 -0.87 16.10 8.76
N GLU A 127 0.06 16.81 9.42
CA GLU A 127 1.13 16.19 10.21
C GLU A 127 0.65 15.67 11.58
N TYR A 128 -0.52 16.09 12.07
CA TYR A 128 -1.05 15.69 13.38
C TYR A 128 -1.79 14.35 13.33
N ASN A 129 -1.35 13.38 14.13
CA ASN A 129 -2.05 12.09 14.27
C ASN A 129 -2.85 12.05 15.60
N PRO A 130 -4.20 12.13 15.58
CA PRO A 130 -5.01 12.13 16.78
C PRO A 130 -4.95 10.80 17.55
N ALA A 131 -4.53 9.71 16.91
CA ALA A 131 -4.43 8.38 17.52
C ALA A 131 -3.04 8.09 18.12
N ALA A 132 -2.06 9.00 18.03
CA ALA A 132 -0.66 8.73 18.37
C ALA A 132 -0.45 8.20 19.81
N HIS A 133 -1.29 8.63 20.75
CA HIS A 133 -1.19 8.26 22.17
C HIS A 133 -2.03 7.04 22.60
N ILE A 134 -2.89 6.50 21.73
CA ILE A 134 -3.86 5.46 22.14
C ILE A 134 -3.15 4.23 22.72
N ILE A 135 -2.11 3.73 22.05
CA ILE A 135 -1.38 2.54 22.50
C ILE A 135 -0.73 2.82 23.86
N ASP A 136 -0.02 3.95 23.99
CA ASP A 136 0.62 4.37 25.23
C ASP A 136 -0.36 4.48 26.39
N ASP A 137 -1.50 5.15 26.18
CA ASP A 137 -2.51 5.34 27.22
C ASP A 137 -3.16 4.03 27.64
N PHE A 138 -3.35 3.09 26.72
CA PHE A 138 -3.86 1.74 27.02
C PHE A 138 -2.87 0.91 27.85
N PHE A 139 -1.56 1.11 27.69
CA PHE A 139 -0.59 0.53 28.61
C PHE A 139 -0.61 1.24 29.97
N ARG A 140 -0.62 2.59 29.98
CA ARG A 140 -0.64 3.38 31.22
C ARG A 140 -1.87 3.09 32.08
N ASN A 141 -3.04 2.86 31.49
CA ASN A 141 -4.27 2.52 32.24
C ASN A 141 -4.50 1.00 32.37
N ARG A 142 -3.54 0.19 31.93
CA ARG A 142 -3.51 -1.28 31.99
C ARG A 142 -4.51 -2.02 31.09
N LEU A 143 -5.30 -1.34 30.27
CA LEU A 143 -6.22 -1.99 29.31
C LEU A 143 -5.48 -2.91 28.33
N ALA A 144 -4.32 -2.49 27.81
CA ALA A 144 -3.50 -3.31 26.92
C ALA A 144 -3.05 -4.60 27.59
N PHE A 145 -2.61 -4.53 28.86
CA PHE A 145 -2.18 -5.70 29.62
C PHE A 145 -3.35 -6.66 29.90
N ILE A 146 -4.53 -6.15 30.28
CA ILE A 146 -5.73 -6.98 30.49
C ILE A 146 -6.09 -7.71 29.19
N MET A 147 -6.05 -6.99 28.06
CA MET A 147 -6.37 -7.53 26.74
C MET A 147 -5.36 -8.60 26.31
N LEU A 148 -4.05 -8.35 26.41
CA LEU A 148 -3.00 -9.33 26.07
C LEU A 148 -3.02 -10.56 26.97
N LEU A 149 -3.27 -10.37 28.27
CA LEU A 149 -3.33 -11.46 29.25
C LEU A 149 -4.48 -12.42 28.95
N ASN A 150 -5.65 -11.88 28.56
CA ASN A 150 -6.87 -12.67 28.40
C ASN A 150 -7.18 -13.07 26.96
N PHE A 151 -6.72 -12.32 25.96
CA PHE A 151 -6.89 -12.58 24.52
C PHE A 151 -5.54 -12.50 23.83
N PRO A 152 -4.60 -13.43 24.14
CA PRO A 152 -3.23 -13.33 23.67
C PRO A 152 -3.14 -13.34 22.15
N SER A 153 -2.19 -12.56 21.66
CA SER A 153 -1.89 -12.48 20.24
C SER A 153 -0.93 -13.61 19.80
N TYR A 154 -0.78 -13.83 18.48
CA TYR A 154 0.03 -14.92 17.94
C TYR A 154 0.98 -14.47 16.83
N GLU A 155 2.19 -15.00 16.82
CA GLU A 155 3.11 -14.85 15.71
C GLU A 155 2.61 -15.57 14.46
N LEU A 156 3.15 -15.22 13.29
CA LEU A 156 2.69 -15.77 12.02
C LEU A 156 2.80 -17.29 11.96
N GLN A 157 3.92 -17.86 12.42
CA GLN A 157 4.13 -19.32 12.37
C GLN A 157 3.12 -20.06 13.26
N ASP A 158 2.84 -19.54 14.45
CA ASP A 158 1.82 -20.09 15.34
C ASP A 158 0.44 -20.04 14.67
N LYS A 159 0.06 -18.90 14.09
CA LYS A 159 -1.20 -18.78 13.35
C LYS A 159 -1.29 -19.78 12.22
N ILE A 160 -0.23 -19.95 11.42
CA ILE A 160 -0.22 -20.93 10.31
C ILE A 160 -0.51 -22.34 10.87
N SER A 161 0.17 -22.73 11.96
CA SER A 161 0.00 -24.05 12.58
C SER A 161 -1.38 -24.28 13.22
N LEU A 162 -2.02 -23.22 13.71
CA LEU A 162 -3.31 -23.28 14.43
C LEU A 162 -4.51 -22.95 13.53
N SER A 163 -4.28 -22.35 12.37
CA SER A 163 -5.33 -21.78 11.51
C SER A 163 -6.46 -22.74 11.14
N GLY A 164 -6.14 -24.02 10.91
CA GLY A 164 -7.12 -25.08 10.60
C GLY A 164 -7.87 -25.62 11.82
N LYS A 165 -7.53 -25.19 13.04
CA LYS A 165 -8.12 -25.63 14.30
C LYS A 165 -8.97 -24.55 14.98
N TRP A 166 -8.81 -23.29 14.58
CA TRP A 166 -9.52 -22.18 15.19
C TRP A 166 -10.92 -22.00 14.63
N ASP A 167 -11.88 -21.82 15.53
CA ASP A 167 -13.19 -21.28 15.18
C ASP A 167 -13.13 -19.75 14.95
N ARG A 168 -14.25 -19.17 14.51
CA ARG A 168 -14.39 -17.73 14.26
C ARG A 168 -14.08 -16.87 15.49
N LYS A 169 -14.47 -17.33 16.69
CA LYS A 169 -14.29 -16.57 17.93
C LYS A 169 -12.83 -16.58 18.37
N GLN A 170 -12.14 -17.72 18.23
CA GLN A 170 -10.71 -17.84 18.50
C GLN A 170 -9.87 -16.98 17.55
N TRP A 171 -10.25 -16.91 16.27
CA TRP A 171 -9.68 -15.94 15.33
C TRP A 171 -9.86 -14.50 15.83
N ALA A 172 -11.06 -14.15 16.28
CA ALA A 172 -11.35 -12.81 16.78
C ALA A 172 -10.58 -12.47 18.07
N TYR A 173 -10.40 -13.44 18.98
CA TYR A 173 -9.57 -13.30 20.17
C TYR A 173 -8.12 -12.99 19.80
N ALA A 174 -7.53 -13.80 18.90
CA ALA A 174 -6.17 -13.62 18.43
C ALA A 174 -5.95 -12.26 17.74
N LYS A 175 -7.00 -11.75 17.08
CA LYS A 175 -6.98 -10.47 16.37
C LYS A 175 -7.18 -9.24 17.25
N LEU A 176 -7.93 -9.37 18.35
CA LEU A 176 -8.27 -8.24 19.22
C LEU A 176 -7.01 -7.53 19.77
N SER A 177 -6.00 -8.30 20.16
CA SER A 177 -4.80 -7.77 20.83
C SER A 177 -3.60 -7.51 19.92
N GLU A 178 -3.70 -7.75 18.60
CA GLU A 178 -2.55 -7.51 17.69
C GLU A 178 -1.99 -6.09 17.76
N PRO A 179 -2.82 -5.03 17.82
CA PRO A 179 -2.31 -3.66 17.90
C PRO A 179 -1.49 -3.37 19.17
N PHE A 180 -1.66 -4.17 20.22
CA PHE A 180 -1.01 -3.98 21.52
C PHE A 180 0.16 -4.94 21.76
N ARG A 181 0.60 -5.68 20.73
CA ARG A 181 1.77 -6.57 20.83
C ARG A 181 3.04 -5.89 21.33
N ASP A 182 3.13 -4.60 21.07
CA ASP A 182 4.33 -3.81 21.28
C ASP A 182 3.94 -2.48 21.90
N ARG A 183 4.74 -2.03 22.87
CA ARG A 183 4.56 -0.75 23.57
C ARG A 183 5.41 0.32 22.89
N ILE A 184 4.95 0.79 21.74
CA ILE A 184 5.65 1.82 20.95
C ILE A 184 5.26 3.20 21.48
N PRO A 185 6.22 4.03 21.92
CA PRO A 185 5.93 5.37 22.41
C PRO A 185 5.28 6.26 21.36
N SER A 186 4.33 7.07 21.81
CA SER A 186 3.60 8.04 21.01
C SER A 186 4.50 9.02 20.26
N GLU A 187 5.64 9.43 20.85
CA GLU A 187 6.62 10.30 20.18
C GLU A 187 7.25 9.62 18.96
N VAL A 188 7.44 8.30 19.00
CA VAL A 188 7.94 7.51 17.86
C VAL A 188 6.87 7.46 16.77
N ASN A 189 5.62 7.14 17.13
CA ASN A 189 4.50 7.11 16.17
C ASN A 189 4.29 8.48 15.50
N GLN A 190 4.34 9.56 16.27
CA GLN A 190 4.22 10.91 15.76
C GLN A 190 5.40 11.28 14.84
N LYS A 191 6.63 10.85 15.17
CA LYS A 191 7.79 11.08 14.33
C LYS A 191 7.71 10.35 12.99
N ILE A 192 7.20 9.13 12.99
CA ILE A 192 6.95 8.36 11.76
C ILE A 192 5.96 9.11 10.88
N ASN A 193 4.81 9.52 11.43
CA ASN A 193 3.81 10.30 10.68
C ASN A 193 4.41 11.58 10.05
N GLU A 194 5.19 12.34 10.84
CA GLU A 194 5.90 13.54 10.36
C GLU A 194 6.83 13.24 9.18
N VAL A 195 7.62 12.17 9.26
CA VAL A 195 8.59 11.81 8.21
C VAL A 195 7.88 11.35 6.94
N PHE A 196 6.88 10.46 7.06
CA PHE A 196 6.14 9.95 5.91
C PHE A 196 5.39 11.08 5.18
N THR A 197 4.67 11.96 5.91
CA THR A 197 3.97 13.11 5.29
C THR A 197 4.93 14.02 4.52
N ARG A 198 6.14 14.28 5.05
CA ARG A 198 7.12 15.13 4.36
C ARG A 198 7.71 14.46 3.12
N VAL A 199 7.95 13.15 3.17
CA VAL A 199 8.50 12.41 2.03
C VAL A 199 7.45 12.23 0.93
N ASP A 200 6.18 11.98 1.29
CA ASP A 200 5.05 11.98 0.36
C ASP A 200 4.88 13.34 -0.33
N ASN A 201 4.97 14.44 0.42
CA ASN A 201 4.96 15.79 -0.15
C ASN A 201 6.11 16.02 -1.15
N TYR A 202 7.32 15.55 -0.82
CA TYR A 202 8.46 15.62 -1.75
C TYR A 202 8.16 14.91 -3.07
N ILE A 203 7.54 13.71 -3.03
CA ILE A 203 7.16 12.98 -4.25
C ILE A 203 6.02 13.69 -4.99
N SER A 204 5.00 14.15 -4.28
CA SER A 204 3.83 14.85 -4.85
C SER A 204 4.21 16.15 -5.56
N GLU A 205 5.21 16.86 -5.05
CA GLU A 205 5.73 18.08 -5.68
C GLU A 205 6.75 17.81 -6.78
N TYR A 206 7.26 16.58 -6.93
CA TYR A 206 8.26 16.23 -7.93
C TYR A 206 7.67 16.10 -9.34
N ASN A 207 7.40 17.23 -9.95
CA ASN A 207 6.82 17.34 -11.30
C ASN A 207 7.84 17.81 -12.33
N ILE A 208 7.75 17.30 -13.55
CA ILE A 208 8.54 17.73 -14.70
C ILE A 208 7.61 18.39 -15.73
N TYR A 209 8.01 19.57 -16.20
CA TYR A 209 7.36 20.28 -17.30
C TYR A 209 7.84 19.69 -18.63
N MET A 210 7.14 18.67 -19.12
CA MET A 210 7.50 17.93 -20.34
C MET A 210 7.55 18.82 -21.57
N GLY A 211 6.67 19.83 -21.62
CA GLY A 211 6.65 20.86 -22.67
C GLY A 211 7.95 21.65 -22.79
N ASN A 212 8.79 21.66 -21.76
CA ASN A 212 10.09 22.35 -21.75
C ASN A 212 11.27 21.43 -22.11
N LEU A 213 11.02 20.16 -22.40
CA LEU A 213 12.09 19.25 -22.84
C LEU A 213 12.45 19.52 -24.30
N ARG A 214 13.75 19.44 -24.61
CA ARG A 214 14.27 19.63 -25.97
C ARG A 214 15.28 18.55 -26.33
N GLU A 215 15.28 18.16 -27.60
CA GLU A 215 16.37 17.43 -28.25
C GLU A 215 16.74 18.22 -29.51
N ASN A 216 18.01 18.62 -29.64
CA ASN A 216 18.47 19.46 -30.76
C ASN A 216 17.61 20.71 -31.00
N GLY A 217 17.15 21.36 -29.92
CA GLY A 217 16.30 22.55 -29.96
C GLY A 217 14.83 22.30 -30.27
N LYS A 218 14.40 21.06 -30.54
CA LYS A 218 13.01 20.72 -30.87
C LYS A 218 12.23 20.26 -29.64
N ALA A 219 11.03 20.81 -29.46
CA ALA A 219 10.04 20.32 -28.48
C ALA A 219 9.32 19.07 -29.01
N LEU A 220 9.15 18.06 -28.16
CA LEU A 220 8.43 16.83 -28.53
C LEU A 220 7.07 16.67 -27.84
N PHE A 221 6.81 17.43 -26.78
CA PHE A 221 5.60 17.33 -25.96
C PHE A 221 4.77 18.62 -26.01
N PRO A 222 3.46 18.56 -25.70
CA PRO A 222 2.62 19.75 -25.51
C PRO A 222 3.20 20.69 -24.45
N GLN A 223 3.06 22.00 -24.67
CA GLN A 223 3.73 23.02 -23.85
C GLN A 223 3.26 23.05 -22.39
N ASP A 224 1.99 22.71 -22.15
CA ASP A 224 1.33 22.68 -20.85
C ASP A 224 1.46 21.32 -20.12
N LEU A 225 2.08 20.32 -20.75
CA LEU A 225 2.19 18.99 -20.17
C LEU A 225 3.12 18.98 -18.95
N LYS A 226 2.55 18.77 -17.78
CA LYS A 226 3.23 18.62 -16.48
C LYS A 226 2.95 17.24 -15.90
N LEU A 227 4.00 16.48 -15.59
CA LEU A 227 3.90 15.10 -15.13
C LEU A 227 4.71 14.88 -13.85
N ILE A 228 4.14 14.12 -12.91
CA ILE A 228 4.88 13.62 -11.75
C ILE A 228 5.95 12.60 -12.18
N SER A 229 7.09 12.62 -11.49
CA SER A 229 8.37 11.99 -11.86
C SER A 229 8.38 10.47 -12.03
N HIS A 230 7.36 9.76 -11.55
CA HIS A 230 7.23 8.31 -11.70
C HIS A 230 6.02 7.94 -12.59
N TRP A 231 4.82 7.80 -12.01
CA TRP A 231 3.70 7.21 -12.76
C TRP A 231 3.20 8.12 -13.88
N GLY A 232 3.32 9.45 -13.73
CA GLY A 232 3.03 10.39 -14.81
C GLY A 232 3.91 10.14 -16.03
N LEU A 233 5.24 10.03 -15.83
CA LEU A 233 6.18 9.71 -16.91
C LEU A 233 5.93 8.32 -17.51
N ARG A 234 5.66 7.31 -16.68
CA ARG A 234 5.36 5.95 -17.14
C ARG A 234 4.11 5.91 -18.02
N ASP A 235 3.03 6.55 -17.57
CA ASP A 235 1.75 6.51 -18.26
C ASP A 235 1.79 7.32 -19.56
N GLU A 236 2.51 8.44 -19.58
CA GLU A 236 2.83 9.17 -20.81
C GLU A 236 3.64 8.30 -21.79
N LEU A 237 4.66 7.57 -21.31
CA LEU A 237 5.44 6.65 -22.15
C LEU A 237 4.54 5.56 -22.77
N LYS A 238 3.59 5.03 -22.00
CA LYS A 238 2.59 4.07 -22.48
C LYS A 238 1.70 4.68 -23.56
N ALA A 239 1.25 5.93 -23.40
CA ALA A 239 0.41 6.62 -24.37
C ALA A 239 1.09 6.75 -25.75
N GLN A 240 2.43 6.82 -25.78
CA GLN A 240 3.18 6.98 -27.02
C GLN A 240 3.19 5.75 -27.95
N TYR A 241 2.84 4.54 -27.47
CA TYR A 241 2.75 3.36 -28.36
C TYR A 241 1.67 3.50 -29.44
N ALA A 242 0.65 4.33 -29.21
CA ALA A 242 -0.43 4.58 -30.18
C ALA A 242 -0.07 5.64 -31.24
N LYS A 243 1.12 6.27 -31.15
CA LYS A 243 1.52 7.37 -32.04
C LYS A 243 2.61 6.89 -33.02
N PRO A 244 2.49 7.14 -34.34
CA PRO A 244 3.50 6.74 -35.33
C PRO A 244 4.91 7.26 -35.05
N ASP A 245 5.03 8.46 -34.46
CA ASP A 245 6.29 9.12 -34.09
C ASP A 245 6.64 8.96 -32.60
N GLY A 246 5.91 8.11 -31.87
CA GLY A 246 5.98 8.02 -30.41
C GLY A 246 7.32 7.53 -29.86
N LEU A 247 8.08 6.75 -30.63
CA LEU A 247 9.35 6.14 -30.17
C LEU A 247 10.35 7.19 -29.65
N LYS A 248 10.50 8.33 -30.33
CA LYS A 248 11.42 9.39 -29.89
C LYS A 248 11.01 10.00 -28.54
N ARG A 249 9.70 10.16 -28.31
CA ARG A 249 9.17 10.62 -27.02
C ARG A 249 9.42 9.58 -25.93
N GLN A 250 9.24 8.29 -26.22
CA GLN A 250 9.55 7.20 -25.28
C GLN A 250 11.04 7.20 -24.90
N GLU A 251 11.93 7.37 -25.88
CA GLU A 251 13.38 7.44 -25.65
C GLU A 251 13.76 8.66 -24.79
N MET A 252 13.15 9.83 -25.02
CA MET A 252 13.36 11.02 -24.20
C MET A 252 12.85 10.85 -22.76
N ILE A 253 11.66 10.27 -22.57
CA ILE A 253 11.12 9.97 -21.23
C ILE A 253 12.02 8.98 -20.50
N TYR A 254 12.46 7.92 -21.19
CA TYR A 254 13.35 6.94 -20.57
C TYR A 254 14.70 7.55 -20.18
N GLN A 255 15.25 8.42 -21.02
CA GLN A 255 16.46 9.16 -20.69
C GLN A 255 16.26 10.06 -19.46
N LEU A 256 15.15 10.77 -19.37
CA LEU A 256 14.80 11.58 -18.20
C LEU A 256 14.69 10.71 -16.93
N MET A 257 14.05 9.55 -16.99
CA MET A 257 13.97 8.62 -15.86
C MET A 257 15.34 8.15 -15.38
N LYS A 258 16.28 7.88 -16.30
CA LYS A 258 17.67 7.56 -15.92
C LYS A 258 18.33 8.70 -15.18
N ARG A 259 18.12 9.97 -15.60
CA ARG A 259 18.65 11.16 -14.90
C ARG A 259 18.10 11.28 -13.48
N ILE A 260 16.81 10.97 -13.28
CA ILE A 260 16.18 10.95 -11.94
C ILE A 260 16.81 9.85 -11.08
N ILE A 261 16.92 8.63 -11.59
CA ILE A 261 17.49 7.49 -10.84
C ILE A 261 18.96 7.75 -10.49
N GLU A 262 19.74 8.22 -11.45
CA GLU A 262 21.15 8.58 -11.23
C GLU A 262 21.32 9.84 -10.37
N GLY A 263 20.25 10.59 -10.11
CA GLY A 263 20.28 11.88 -9.44
C GLY A 263 21.02 12.98 -10.22
N SER A 264 21.36 12.75 -11.49
CA SER A 264 22.05 13.73 -12.35
C SER A 264 21.09 14.76 -12.95
N ILE A 265 19.78 14.62 -12.70
CA ILE A 265 18.77 15.61 -13.08
C ILE A 265 19.05 16.97 -12.41
N PRO A 266 18.95 18.10 -13.14
CA PRO A 266 19.04 19.44 -12.57
C PRO A 266 17.92 19.72 -11.57
N ARG A 267 18.25 20.22 -10.37
CA ARG A 267 17.25 20.63 -9.37
C ARG A 267 16.33 21.73 -9.89
N GLU A 268 16.87 22.60 -10.72
CA GLU A 268 16.22 23.80 -11.24
C GLU A 268 15.04 23.47 -12.16
N ILE A 269 14.93 22.25 -12.68
CA ILE A 269 13.83 21.82 -13.56
C ILE A 269 12.71 21.07 -12.82
N ILE A 270 12.92 20.74 -11.54
CA ILE A 270 11.94 20.06 -10.72
C ILE A 270 10.89 21.09 -10.29
N ASN A 271 9.64 20.83 -10.67
CA ASN A 271 8.47 21.66 -10.41
C ASN A 271 8.65 23.13 -10.85
N ASN A 272 9.39 23.37 -11.93
CA ASN A 272 9.71 24.71 -12.40
C ASN A 272 9.70 24.80 -13.93
N ASP A 273 8.95 25.76 -14.47
CA ASP A 273 8.73 25.98 -15.91
C ASP A 273 9.65 27.06 -16.52
N LYS A 274 10.53 27.68 -15.74
CA LYS A 274 11.42 28.76 -16.21
C LYS A 274 12.60 28.28 -17.05
N TYR A 275 12.83 26.98 -17.10
CA TYR A 275 13.99 26.38 -17.75
C TYR A 275 13.58 25.38 -18.82
N ILE A 276 14.38 25.36 -19.89
CA ILE A 276 14.37 24.35 -20.93
C ILE A 276 15.42 23.30 -20.60
N TYR A 277 15.13 22.01 -20.81
CA TYR A 277 16.04 20.93 -20.46
C TYR A 277 16.26 19.94 -21.61
N ASN A 278 17.53 19.61 -21.87
CA ASN A 278 17.92 18.50 -22.75
C ASN A 278 18.42 17.32 -21.90
N PRO A 279 17.64 16.24 -21.74
CA PRO A 279 17.99 15.10 -20.89
C PRO A 279 19.11 14.22 -21.46
N PHE A 280 19.35 14.26 -22.78
CA PHE A 280 20.41 13.49 -23.42
C PHE A 280 21.78 14.11 -23.11
N GLU A 281 21.92 15.42 -23.31
CA GLU A 281 23.17 16.15 -23.03
C GLU A 281 23.33 16.56 -21.56
N ASN A 282 22.26 16.46 -20.76
CA ASN A 282 22.17 17.00 -19.41
C ASN A 282 22.50 18.50 -19.33
N LYS A 283 21.79 19.32 -20.13
CA LYS A 283 21.97 20.78 -20.17
C LYS A 283 20.64 21.51 -19.96
N ILE A 284 20.68 22.60 -19.20
CA ILE A 284 19.55 23.52 -19.05
C ILE A 284 19.81 24.84 -19.78
N TYR A 285 18.72 25.46 -20.22
CA TYR A 285 18.71 26.75 -20.87
C TYR A 285 17.64 27.65 -20.24
N THR A 286 17.83 28.97 -20.26
CA THR A 286 16.75 29.90 -19.91
C THR A 286 15.63 29.80 -20.94
N ALA A 287 14.36 29.71 -20.48
CA ALA A 287 13.23 29.63 -21.41
C ALA A 287 13.10 30.88 -22.30
N GLU A 288 13.50 32.05 -21.79
CA GLU A 288 13.36 33.33 -22.49
C GLU A 288 14.47 33.59 -23.53
N LYS A 289 15.73 33.31 -23.19
CA LYS A 289 16.90 33.68 -24.03
C LYS A 289 17.59 32.49 -24.69
N ASN A 290 17.21 31.27 -24.31
CA ASN A 290 17.84 30.02 -24.76
C ASN A 290 19.36 29.98 -24.51
N GLU A 291 19.80 30.63 -23.42
CA GLU A 291 21.20 30.65 -22.98
C GLU A 291 21.48 29.48 -22.05
N VAL A 292 22.62 28.81 -22.19
CA VAL A 292 23.05 27.71 -21.32
C VAL A 292 23.25 28.24 -19.90
N VAL A 293 22.72 27.53 -18.90
CA VAL A 293 22.86 27.89 -17.48
C VAL A 293 23.53 26.73 -16.73
N SER A 294 24.38 27.06 -15.76
CA SER A 294 24.88 26.07 -14.80
C SER A 294 23.77 25.66 -13.84
N PHE A 295 23.85 24.43 -13.34
CA PHE A 295 22.82 23.87 -12.48
C PHE A 295 23.43 23.01 -11.38
N LYS A 296 22.63 22.69 -10.37
CA LYS A 296 22.97 21.70 -9.35
C LYS A 296 22.23 20.41 -9.64
N GLU A 297 22.95 19.30 -9.70
CA GLU A 297 22.33 17.98 -9.72
C GLU A 297 21.53 17.73 -8.44
N GLU A 298 20.43 16.98 -8.55
CA GLU A 298 19.70 16.49 -7.38
C GLU A 298 20.62 15.68 -6.45
N ASP A 299 21.57 14.96 -7.05
CA ASP A 299 22.54 14.06 -6.45
C ASP A 299 21.88 12.91 -5.65
N SER A 300 21.92 12.95 -4.32
CA SER A 300 21.41 11.86 -3.48
C SER A 300 20.09 12.20 -2.79
N LEU A 301 19.46 13.36 -3.10
CA LEU A 301 18.31 13.86 -2.34
C LEU A 301 17.14 12.86 -2.31
N ARG A 302 16.84 12.22 -3.46
CA ARG A 302 15.84 11.15 -3.54
C ARG A 302 16.11 10.01 -2.54
N TYR A 303 17.37 9.63 -2.40
CA TYR A 303 17.81 8.54 -1.52
C TYR A 303 17.99 8.98 -0.07
N GLU A 304 18.23 10.27 0.17
CA GLU A 304 18.17 10.86 1.51
C GLU A 304 16.75 10.73 2.09
N ASN A 305 15.71 10.94 1.27
CA ASN A 305 14.32 10.74 1.69
C ASN A 305 14.01 9.27 2.00
N LEU A 306 14.50 8.33 1.19
CA LEU A 306 14.42 6.89 1.51
C LEU A 306 15.13 6.56 2.83
N LYS A 307 16.32 7.14 3.05
CA LYS A 307 17.06 6.94 4.30
C LYS A 307 16.31 7.48 5.52
N LYS A 308 15.64 8.64 5.40
CA LYS A 308 14.78 9.19 6.46
C LYS A 308 13.64 8.24 6.81
N VAL A 309 12.97 7.67 5.82
CA VAL A 309 11.90 6.66 6.03
C VAL A 309 12.46 5.42 6.74
N PHE A 310 13.59 4.89 6.28
CA PHE A 310 14.25 3.76 6.93
C PHE A 310 14.63 4.05 8.39
N ASP A 311 15.20 5.23 8.66
CA ASP A 311 15.60 5.61 10.02
C ASP A 311 14.38 5.80 10.94
N ALA A 312 13.28 6.35 10.43
CA ALA A 312 12.03 6.47 11.18
C ALA A 312 11.45 5.09 11.53
N GLU A 313 11.40 4.16 10.57
CA GLU A 313 10.93 2.80 10.83
C GLU A 313 11.85 2.03 11.79
N ARG A 314 13.16 2.27 11.73
CA ARG A 314 14.12 1.65 12.64
C ARG A 314 13.95 2.08 14.10
N MET A 315 13.33 3.25 14.36
CA MET A 315 13.01 3.67 15.72
C MET A 315 12.05 2.70 16.43
N VAL A 316 11.24 1.95 15.66
CA VAL A 316 10.26 0.97 16.15
C VAL A 316 10.92 -0.37 16.52
N ASP A 317 12.06 -0.70 15.90
CA ASP A 317 12.68 -2.03 16.00
C ASP A 317 12.96 -2.45 17.45
N ARG A 318 13.45 -1.51 18.27
CA ARG A 318 13.75 -1.77 19.70
C ARG A 318 12.51 -2.06 20.56
N TYR A 319 11.34 -1.64 20.09
CA TYR A 319 10.06 -1.87 20.79
C TYR A 319 9.34 -3.12 20.30
N THR A 320 9.85 -3.77 19.26
CA THR A 320 9.20 -4.88 18.56
C THR A 320 10.08 -6.14 18.57
N PRO A 321 10.50 -6.67 19.73
CA PRO A 321 11.50 -7.74 19.82
C PRO A 321 11.12 -9.02 19.04
N LEU A 322 9.82 -9.31 18.91
CA LEU A 322 9.29 -10.45 18.15
C LEU A 322 9.23 -10.21 16.62
N ALA A 323 9.34 -8.96 16.18
CA ALA A 323 9.46 -8.58 14.76
C ALA A 323 10.40 -7.38 14.64
N ASN A 324 11.66 -7.59 15.03
CA ASN A 324 12.67 -6.57 15.32
C ASN A 324 13.24 -5.84 14.08
N THR A 325 12.56 -5.95 12.94
CA THR A 325 12.87 -5.22 11.72
C THR A 325 11.55 -4.86 11.03
N HIS A 326 11.56 -3.75 10.29
CA HIS A 326 10.45 -3.37 9.41
C HIS A 326 10.10 -4.49 8.42
N ILE A 327 11.10 -5.21 7.90
CA ILE A 327 10.89 -6.37 7.03
C ILE A 327 10.01 -7.41 7.73
N ALA A 328 10.36 -7.80 8.96
CA ALA A 328 9.58 -8.75 9.74
C ALA A 328 8.15 -8.23 10.02
N ARG A 329 7.98 -6.94 10.35
CA ARG A 329 6.64 -6.35 10.55
C ARG A 329 5.80 -6.40 9.26
N ARG A 330 6.35 -5.92 8.15
CA ARG A 330 5.68 -5.84 6.86
C ARG A 330 5.29 -7.21 6.29
N PHE A 331 6.09 -8.25 6.50
CA PHE A 331 5.77 -9.60 6.00
C PHE A 331 4.99 -10.44 7.01
N ASN A 332 5.44 -10.50 8.26
CA ASN A 332 4.86 -11.42 9.24
C ASN A 332 3.59 -10.88 9.89
N ARG A 333 3.44 -9.55 10.02
CA ARG A 333 2.30 -8.92 10.70
C ARG A 333 1.29 -8.34 9.71
N ASP A 334 1.75 -7.52 8.77
CA ASP A 334 0.86 -6.81 7.86
C ASP A 334 0.37 -7.72 6.74
N ARG A 335 1.28 -8.31 5.96
CA ARG A 335 0.91 -9.26 4.89
C ARG A 335 0.43 -10.58 5.42
N GLN A 336 0.97 -11.03 6.57
CA GLN A 336 0.78 -12.38 7.11
C GLN A 336 1.15 -13.47 6.10
N ILE A 337 2.19 -13.19 5.30
CA ILE A 337 2.81 -14.11 4.35
C ILE A 337 4.32 -14.02 4.59
N PRO A 338 5.02 -15.13 4.84
CA PRO A 338 6.47 -15.10 5.02
C PRO A 338 7.15 -14.47 3.80
N GLU A 339 8.20 -13.67 4.04
CA GLU A 339 8.96 -12.99 2.98
C GLU A 339 9.43 -13.94 1.89
N GLU A 340 9.94 -15.11 2.29
CA GLU A 340 10.40 -16.15 1.36
C GLU A 340 9.28 -16.67 0.45
N LYS A 341 8.05 -16.79 0.96
CA LYS A 341 6.89 -17.20 0.15
C LYS A 341 6.53 -16.11 -0.84
N VAL A 342 6.58 -14.83 -0.45
CA VAL A 342 6.36 -13.70 -1.37
C VAL A 342 7.43 -13.71 -2.47
N GLU A 343 8.71 -13.77 -2.11
CA GLU A 343 9.81 -13.86 -3.09
C GLU A 343 9.64 -15.06 -4.03
N GLY A 344 9.22 -16.22 -3.51
CA GLY A 344 8.90 -17.40 -4.30
C GLY A 344 7.79 -17.18 -5.33
N LEU A 345 6.69 -16.53 -4.94
CA LEU A 345 5.60 -16.17 -5.84
C LEU A 345 6.09 -15.22 -6.95
N LEU A 346 6.83 -14.16 -6.60
CA LEU A 346 7.34 -13.19 -7.56
C LEU A 346 8.33 -13.81 -8.55
N THR A 347 9.30 -14.58 -8.03
CA THR A 347 10.31 -15.25 -8.86
C THR A 347 9.71 -16.33 -9.76
N SER A 348 8.59 -16.95 -9.38
CA SER A 348 7.87 -17.89 -10.26
C SER A 348 7.34 -17.21 -11.54
N ILE A 349 6.83 -15.97 -11.44
CA ILE A 349 6.43 -15.16 -12.60
C ILE A 349 7.67 -14.77 -13.41
N LEU A 350 8.69 -14.23 -12.74
CA LEU A 350 9.91 -13.72 -13.37
C LEU A 350 10.71 -14.80 -14.10
N ASN A 351 10.63 -16.06 -13.65
CA ASN A 351 11.29 -17.20 -14.28
C ASN A 351 10.45 -17.94 -15.31
N SER A 352 9.14 -17.69 -15.37
CA SER A 352 8.22 -18.40 -16.26
C SER A 352 8.62 -18.29 -17.73
N ASP A 353 8.67 -19.40 -18.46
CA ASP A 353 9.08 -19.41 -19.87
C ASP A 353 8.12 -18.65 -20.79
N VAL A 354 6.85 -18.51 -20.40
CA VAL A 354 5.83 -17.80 -21.19
C VAL A 354 6.24 -16.35 -21.50
N ARG A 355 7.05 -15.72 -20.63
CA ARG A 355 7.58 -14.36 -20.87
C ARG A 355 8.41 -14.26 -22.15
N LYS A 356 9.09 -15.34 -22.57
CA LYS A 356 9.86 -15.39 -23.82
C LYS A 356 8.95 -15.32 -25.03
N ASP A 357 7.82 -16.02 -24.98
CA ASP A 357 6.87 -16.06 -26.09
C ASP A 357 6.06 -14.77 -26.18
N ILE A 358 5.68 -14.19 -25.02
CA ILE A 358 5.05 -12.87 -24.96
C ILE A 358 6.02 -11.81 -25.52
N ALA A 359 7.29 -11.83 -25.12
CA ALA A 359 8.30 -10.90 -25.64
C ALA A 359 8.44 -10.98 -27.17
N LYS A 360 8.49 -12.20 -27.75
CA LYS A 360 8.54 -12.37 -29.21
C LYS A 360 7.29 -11.80 -29.90
N LEU A 361 6.12 -11.98 -29.29
CA LEU A 361 4.87 -11.38 -29.79
C LEU A 361 4.94 -9.85 -29.76
N ILE A 362 5.46 -9.26 -28.68
CA ILE A 362 5.67 -7.80 -28.58
C ILE A 362 6.65 -7.32 -29.64
N GLU A 363 7.82 -7.96 -29.81
CA GLU A 363 8.79 -7.59 -30.86
C GLU A 363 8.17 -7.62 -32.25
N LYS A 364 7.37 -8.65 -32.55
CA LYS A 364 6.68 -8.77 -33.82
C LYS A 364 5.69 -7.63 -34.04
N ARG A 365 4.89 -7.29 -33.03
CA ARG A 365 3.91 -6.19 -33.08
C ARG A 365 4.59 -4.82 -33.22
N LEU A 366 5.72 -4.62 -32.55
CA LEU A 366 6.48 -3.37 -32.62
C LEU A 366 7.29 -3.24 -33.92
N GLY A 367 7.58 -4.33 -34.61
CA GLY A 367 8.46 -4.35 -35.77
C GLY A 367 9.93 -4.02 -35.44
N ARG A 368 10.31 -4.11 -34.16
CA ARG A 368 11.66 -3.83 -33.65
C ARG A 368 11.98 -4.69 -32.43
N LYS A 369 13.26 -4.75 -32.08
CA LYS A 369 13.71 -5.35 -30.81
C LYS A 369 13.18 -4.59 -29.61
N LEU A 370 13.03 -5.32 -28.50
CA LEU A 370 12.64 -4.71 -27.24
C LEU A 370 13.70 -3.70 -26.77
N ARG A 371 13.22 -2.57 -26.28
CA ARG A 371 13.94 -1.56 -25.51
C ARG A 371 13.59 -1.75 -24.03
N PRO A 372 14.42 -1.29 -23.09
CA PRO A 372 14.17 -1.48 -21.66
C PRO A 372 12.79 -1.00 -21.20
N PHE A 373 12.33 0.13 -21.74
CA PHE A 373 11.01 0.69 -21.43
C PHE A 373 9.81 -0.10 -22.00
N ASP A 374 10.04 -1.12 -22.84
CA ASP A 374 8.97 -2.02 -23.30
C ASP A 374 8.50 -3.00 -22.21
N ILE A 375 9.10 -2.99 -21.02
CA ILE A 375 8.46 -3.56 -19.81
C ILE A 375 7.07 -2.96 -19.58
N TRP A 376 6.82 -1.75 -20.06
CA TRP A 376 5.53 -1.07 -20.01
C TRP A 376 4.75 -1.12 -21.34
N TYR A 377 5.03 -2.10 -22.20
CA TYR A 377 4.30 -2.25 -23.45
C TYR A 377 2.77 -2.24 -23.25
N ALA A 378 2.07 -1.35 -23.96
CA ALA A 378 0.63 -1.13 -23.81
C ALA A 378 -0.21 -1.72 -24.96
N GLY A 379 0.40 -2.44 -25.91
CA GLY A 379 -0.29 -2.95 -27.10
C GLY A 379 -1.02 -4.28 -26.93
N PHE A 380 -1.18 -4.77 -25.70
CA PHE A 380 -2.13 -5.83 -25.36
C PHE A 380 -3.50 -5.31 -24.94
N LYS A 381 -3.69 -3.99 -24.89
CA LYS A 381 -5.04 -3.44 -24.71
C LYS A 381 -5.92 -3.91 -25.87
N PRO A 382 -7.09 -4.51 -25.62
CA PRO A 382 -8.03 -4.84 -26.66
C PRO A 382 -8.34 -3.62 -27.53
N ASN A 383 -8.56 -3.81 -28.84
CA ASN A 383 -8.99 -2.73 -29.71
C ASN A 383 -10.29 -2.15 -29.16
N ALA A 384 -10.22 -0.95 -28.59
CA ALA A 384 -11.38 -0.30 -28.03
C ALA A 384 -12.33 0.02 -29.18
N LYS A 385 -13.50 -0.63 -29.20
CA LYS A 385 -14.60 -0.31 -30.13
C LYS A 385 -15.03 1.16 -30.03
N TYR A 386 -14.79 1.77 -28.87
CA TYR A 386 -15.09 3.14 -28.54
C TYR A 386 -13.79 3.89 -28.29
N ASN A 387 -13.65 5.09 -28.85
CA ASN A 387 -12.55 5.98 -28.50
C ASN A 387 -12.85 6.75 -27.20
N GLU A 388 -11.83 7.40 -26.63
CA GLU A 388 -11.96 8.12 -25.37
C GLU A 388 -12.99 9.25 -25.43
N GLU A 389 -13.07 10.00 -26.54
CA GLU A 389 -14.05 11.09 -26.70
C GLU A 389 -15.51 10.58 -26.72
N GLU A 390 -15.75 9.40 -27.31
CA GLU A 390 -17.06 8.74 -27.30
C GLU A 390 -17.44 8.29 -25.89
N LEU A 391 -16.49 7.67 -25.19
CA LEU A 391 -16.70 7.23 -23.80
C LEU A 391 -16.92 8.43 -22.87
N ASP A 392 -16.17 9.51 -23.05
CA ASP A 392 -16.34 10.77 -22.31
C ASP A 392 -17.75 11.34 -22.49
N LYS A 393 -18.26 11.37 -23.74
CA LYS A 393 -19.63 11.83 -24.01
C LYS A 393 -20.68 10.96 -23.32
N ILE A 394 -20.54 9.64 -23.39
CA ILE A 394 -21.47 8.69 -22.76
C ILE A 394 -21.48 8.86 -21.24
N VAL A 395 -20.29 8.86 -20.63
CA VAL A 395 -20.13 8.97 -19.18
C VAL A 395 -20.63 10.32 -18.69
N LYS A 396 -20.26 11.42 -19.35
CA LYS A 396 -20.71 12.77 -19.00
C LYS A 396 -22.22 12.95 -19.11
N SER A 397 -22.84 12.33 -20.12
CA SER A 397 -24.30 12.34 -20.25
C SER A 397 -24.98 11.58 -19.12
N LYS A 398 -24.36 10.51 -18.62
CA LYS A 398 -24.91 9.68 -17.54
C LYS A 398 -24.64 10.30 -16.16
N TYR A 399 -23.46 10.90 -15.98
CA TYR A 399 -22.94 11.44 -14.73
C TYR A 399 -22.46 12.89 -14.92
N PRO A 400 -23.40 13.85 -15.05
CA PRO A 400 -23.06 15.26 -15.19
C PRO A 400 -22.41 15.87 -13.93
N ASN A 401 -22.50 15.18 -12.79
CA ASN A 401 -21.89 15.57 -11.51
C ASN A 401 -21.74 14.34 -10.59
N LEU A 402 -21.06 14.51 -9.45
CA LEU A 402 -20.86 13.45 -8.45
C LEU A 402 -22.17 12.90 -7.88
N GLU A 403 -23.16 13.76 -7.62
CA GLU A 403 -24.47 13.35 -7.09
C GLU A 403 -25.21 12.41 -8.04
N ALA A 404 -25.10 12.61 -9.36
CA ALA A 404 -25.66 11.71 -10.35
C ALA A 404 -24.99 10.33 -10.32
N PHE A 405 -23.67 10.28 -10.17
CA PHE A 405 -22.95 9.02 -10.00
C PHE A 405 -23.35 8.30 -8.70
N LYS A 406 -23.36 9.02 -7.58
CA LYS A 406 -23.78 8.50 -6.26
C LYS A 406 -25.17 7.88 -6.29
N LYS A 407 -26.14 8.55 -6.92
CA LYS A 407 -27.52 8.04 -7.06
C LYS A 407 -27.63 6.79 -7.93
N ASP A 408 -26.69 6.56 -8.84
CA ASP A 408 -26.69 5.40 -9.74
C ASP A 408 -25.96 4.18 -9.14
N ILE A 409 -25.26 4.31 -8.01
CA ILE A 409 -24.55 3.19 -7.35
C ILE A 409 -25.45 1.95 -7.18
N PRO A 410 -26.71 2.03 -6.69
CA PRO A 410 -27.58 0.85 -6.60
C PRO A 410 -27.79 0.13 -7.93
N ASN A 411 -27.90 0.87 -9.04
CA ASN A 411 -28.08 0.30 -10.38
C ASN A 411 -26.78 -0.34 -10.89
N ILE A 412 -25.63 0.31 -10.64
CA ILE A 412 -24.30 -0.23 -10.97
C ILE A 412 -24.12 -1.58 -10.27
N LEU A 413 -24.38 -1.64 -8.97
CA LEU A 413 -24.26 -2.87 -8.18
C LEU A 413 -25.25 -3.94 -8.64
N THR A 414 -26.51 -3.58 -8.93
CA THR A 414 -27.47 -4.55 -9.46
C THR A 414 -27.00 -5.17 -10.77
N LYS A 415 -26.42 -4.37 -11.68
CA LYS A 415 -25.82 -4.87 -12.93
C LYS A 415 -24.66 -5.83 -12.68
N LEU A 416 -23.85 -5.57 -11.65
CA LEU A 416 -22.74 -6.43 -11.23
C LEU A 416 -23.21 -7.72 -10.52
N GLY A 417 -24.52 -7.93 -10.38
CA GLY A 417 -25.10 -9.17 -9.87
C GLY A 417 -25.46 -9.14 -8.39
N PHE A 418 -25.34 -8.00 -7.71
CA PHE A 418 -25.84 -7.83 -6.34
C PHE A 418 -27.37 -7.83 -6.32
N SER A 419 -27.96 -8.42 -5.27
CA SER A 419 -29.41 -8.29 -5.07
C SER A 419 -29.79 -6.82 -4.83
N LYS A 420 -31.02 -6.43 -5.19
CA LYS A 420 -31.49 -5.06 -5.00
C LYS A 420 -31.33 -4.58 -3.54
N GLU A 421 -31.71 -5.42 -2.58
CA GLU A 421 -31.56 -5.15 -1.15
C GLU A 421 -30.09 -4.93 -0.76
N THR A 422 -29.18 -5.78 -1.26
CA THR A 422 -27.75 -5.63 -0.95
C THR A 422 -27.16 -4.39 -1.64
N ALA A 423 -27.59 -4.08 -2.86
CA ALA A 423 -27.16 -2.88 -3.56
C ALA A 423 -27.61 -1.60 -2.84
N GLU A 424 -28.85 -1.56 -2.34
CA GLU A 424 -29.37 -0.44 -1.54
C GLU A 424 -28.65 -0.31 -0.19
N PHE A 425 -28.37 -1.45 0.47
CA PHE A 425 -27.58 -1.49 1.69
C PHE A 425 -26.16 -0.94 1.46
N LEU A 426 -25.46 -1.40 0.42
CA LEU A 426 -24.12 -0.92 0.10
C LEU A 426 -24.13 0.59 -0.19
N ALA A 427 -25.06 1.04 -1.04
CA ALA A 427 -25.16 2.45 -1.42
C ALA A 427 -25.47 3.37 -0.23
N SER A 428 -26.23 2.92 0.77
CA SER A 428 -26.52 3.75 1.95
C SER A 428 -25.32 3.94 2.89
N HIS A 429 -24.31 3.06 2.79
CA HIS A 429 -23.06 3.11 3.57
C HIS A 429 -21.88 3.68 2.79
N ILE A 430 -22.09 4.18 1.56
CA ILE A 430 -21.05 4.77 0.72
C ILE A 430 -21.37 6.25 0.49
N GLU A 431 -20.41 7.11 0.78
CA GLU A 431 -20.39 8.52 0.45
C GLU A 431 -19.46 8.78 -0.75
N VAL A 432 -19.76 9.79 -1.56
CA VAL A 432 -18.97 10.09 -2.77
C VAL A 432 -18.43 11.51 -2.67
N ASP A 433 -17.12 11.66 -2.49
CA ASP A 433 -16.48 12.98 -2.33
C ASP A 433 -15.70 13.42 -3.60
N PRO A 434 -15.56 14.74 -3.83
CA PRO A 434 -14.70 15.26 -4.90
C PRO A 434 -13.22 15.11 -4.54
N ALA A 435 -12.47 14.29 -5.29
CA ALA A 435 -11.04 14.11 -5.07
C ALA A 435 -10.20 15.26 -5.63
N ARG A 436 -9.26 15.80 -4.82
CA ARG A 436 -8.18 16.68 -5.33
C ARG A 436 -7.15 15.89 -6.14
N GLY A 437 -6.73 14.74 -5.61
CA GLY A 437 -5.73 13.85 -6.21
C GLY A 437 -6.27 12.99 -7.35
N ALA A 438 -5.65 11.82 -7.56
CA ALA A 438 -6.05 10.86 -8.59
C ALA A 438 -7.37 10.12 -8.28
N GLY A 439 -7.89 10.24 -7.04
CA GLY A 439 -8.95 9.38 -6.50
C GLY A 439 -8.39 8.46 -5.42
N HIS A 440 -9.24 8.03 -4.49
CA HIS A 440 -8.96 6.96 -3.51
C HIS A 440 -10.23 6.61 -2.72
N ALA A 441 -10.27 5.41 -2.15
CA ALA A 441 -11.27 5.00 -1.18
C ALA A 441 -10.75 5.15 0.25
N MET A 442 -11.64 5.53 1.17
CA MET A 442 -11.38 5.55 2.60
C MET A 442 -12.50 4.80 3.30
N GLY A 443 -12.24 3.56 3.70
CA GLY A 443 -13.21 2.72 4.43
C GLY A 443 -13.57 3.29 5.79
N ALA A 444 -14.74 2.93 6.30
CA ALA A 444 -15.12 3.25 7.67
C ALA A 444 -14.45 2.30 8.68
N GLU A 445 -14.29 2.76 9.92
CA GLU A 445 -13.78 1.95 11.04
C GLU A 445 -14.84 1.72 12.14
N MET A 446 -16.07 2.20 11.95
CA MET A 446 -17.24 1.90 12.79
C MET A 446 -18.50 1.80 11.93
N LYS A 447 -19.43 0.92 12.30
CA LYS A 447 -20.64 0.63 11.51
C LYS A 447 -21.60 1.81 11.35
N THR A 448 -21.48 2.81 12.21
CA THR A 448 -22.29 4.04 12.15
C THR A 448 -21.76 5.07 11.15
N ASP A 449 -20.54 4.87 10.62
CA ASP A 449 -19.90 5.75 9.65
C ASP A 449 -19.98 5.16 8.23
N LYS A 450 -19.63 5.97 7.23
CA LYS A 450 -19.66 5.57 5.81
C LYS A 450 -18.25 5.38 5.26
N ALA A 451 -18.13 4.47 4.29
CA ALA A 451 -16.97 4.44 3.41
C ALA A 451 -17.05 5.62 2.43
N HIS A 452 -15.91 6.26 2.16
CA HIS A 452 -15.81 7.41 1.28
C HIS A 452 -15.12 7.03 -0.02
N LEU A 453 -15.87 7.07 -1.12
CA LEU A 453 -15.39 6.91 -2.48
C LEU A 453 -14.98 8.29 -3.01
N ARG A 454 -13.70 8.49 -3.33
CA ARG A 454 -13.24 9.79 -3.84
C ARG A 454 -12.81 9.66 -5.27
N THR A 455 -13.42 10.43 -6.15
CA THR A 455 -13.09 10.47 -7.57
C THR A 455 -13.11 11.89 -8.09
N ARG A 456 -12.39 12.14 -9.18
CA ARG A 456 -12.35 13.45 -9.83
C ARG A 456 -13.51 13.56 -10.82
N VAL A 457 -14.32 14.60 -10.64
CA VAL A 457 -15.36 14.98 -11.60
C VAL A 457 -15.16 16.45 -11.96
N PRO A 458 -14.64 16.74 -13.18
CA PRO A 458 -14.53 18.09 -13.69
C PRO A 458 -15.87 18.85 -13.66
N LYS A 459 -15.81 20.18 -13.72
CA LYS A 459 -17.02 21.05 -13.69
C LYS A 459 -18.00 20.73 -14.81
N GLU A 460 -17.47 20.27 -15.94
CA GLU A 460 -18.22 19.91 -17.12
C GLU A 460 -18.80 18.49 -17.07
N GLY A 461 -18.58 17.72 -16.01
CA GLY A 461 -19.10 16.37 -15.81
C GLY A 461 -18.01 15.29 -15.82
N MET A 462 -18.38 14.07 -15.39
CA MET A 462 -17.44 12.96 -15.28
C MET A 462 -16.97 12.50 -16.66
N ASN A 463 -15.66 12.41 -16.87
CA ASN A 463 -15.06 11.80 -18.05
C ASN A 463 -14.82 10.31 -17.84
N TYR A 464 -14.49 9.57 -18.89
CA TYR A 464 -14.32 8.12 -18.83
C TYR A 464 -13.21 7.70 -17.88
N LYS A 465 -12.08 8.43 -17.86
CA LYS A 465 -11.00 8.18 -16.90
C LYS A 465 -11.49 8.30 -15.46
N GLY A 466 -12.22 9.37 -15.14
CA GLY A 466 -12.81 9.58 -13.81
C GLY A 466 -13.83 8.50 -13.44
N PHE A 467 -14.61 8.00 -14.40
CA PHE A 467 -15.53 6.87 -14.19
C PHE A 467 -14.80 5.55 -13.96
N ASN A 468 -13.77 5.24 -14.75
CA ASN A 468 -12.96 4.04 -14.57
C ASN A 468 -12.30 4.01 -13.18
N ILE A 469 -11.78 5.16 -12.72
CA ILE A 469 -11.28 5.34 -11.35
C ILE A 469 -12.42 5.16 -10.34
N ALA A 470 -13.58 5.81 -10.55
CA ALA A 470 -14.71 5.68 -9.64
C ALA A 470 -15.20 4.23 -9.50
N MET A 471 -15.12 3.42 -10.55
CA MET A 471 -15.40 1.98 -10.49
C MET A 471 -14.38 1.24 -9.62
N HIS A 472 -13.08 1.55 -9.77
CA HIS A 472 -12.02 1.01 -8.90
C HIS A 472 -12.30 1.32 -7.43
N GLU A 473 -12.52 2.59 -7.10
CA GLU A 473 -12.80 3.03 -5.73
C GLU A 473 -14.12 2.46 -5.18
N LEU A 474 -15.13 2.26 -6.04
CA LEU A 474 -16.36 1.59 -5.64
C LEU A 474 -16.11 0.14 -5.22
N GLY A 475 -15.21 -0.58 -5.90
CA GLY A 475 -14.83 -1.94 -5.51
C GLY A 475 -14.23 -2.00 -4.10
N HIS A 476 -13.35 -1.06 -3.76
CA HIS A 476 -12.84 -0.90 -2.39
C HIS A 476 -13.96 -0.63 -1.39
N CYS A 477 -14.82 0.36 -1.66
CA CYS A 477 -15.89 0.71 -0.72
C CYS A 477 -16.89 -0.43 -0.51
N VAL A 478 -17.21 -1.21 -1.55
CA VAL A 478 -18.09 -2.37 -1.42
C VAL A 478 -17.46 -3.45 -0.53
N GLU A 479 -16.17 -3.74 -0.71
CA GLU A 479 -15.42 -4.63 0.17
C GLU A 479 -15.47 -4.13 1.62
N GLN A 480 -15.05 -2.89 1.84
CA GLN A 480 -14.97 -2.27 3.17
C GLN A 480 -16.32 -2.25 3.89
N VAL A 481 -17.42 -1.99 3.17
CA VAL A 481 -18.76 -2.03 3.76
C VAL A 481 -19.14 -3.46 4.15
N PHE A 482 -18.88 -4.48 3.32
CA PHE A 482 -19.17 -5.86 3.69
C PHE A 482 -18.32 -6.34 4.87
N THR A 483 -17.01 -6.08 4.82
CA THR A 483 -16.07 -6.59 5.80
C THR A 483 -16.16 -5.86 7.14
N LEU A 484 -16.81 -4.70 7.20
CA LEU A 484 -17.17 -4.03 8.45
C LEU A 484 -18.58 -4.40 8.94
N ASN A 485 -19.58 -4.34 8.06
CA ASN A 485 -20.98 -4.38 8.49
C ASN A 485 -21.59 -5.79 8.49
N ARG A 486 -21.07 -6.72 7.69
CA ARG A 486 -21.55 -8.11 7.62
C ARG A 486 -20.62 -9.12 8.29
N ILE A 487 -19.67 -8.64 9.11
CA ILE A 487 -18.74 -9.48 9.86
C ILE A 487 -19.27 -9.85 11.25
N ASP A 488 -19.04 -11.12 11.61
CA ASP A 488 -18.93 -11.71 12.94
C ASP A 488 -18.66 -10.84 14.15
N TYR A 489 -17.41 -10.39 14.11
CA TYR A 489 -16.62 -9.91 15.21
C TYR A 489 -15.78 -8.79 14.61
N TYR A 490 -15.90 -7.58 15.15
CA TYR A 490 -15.19 -6.41 14.67
C TYR A 490 -13.65 -6.60 14.55
N PRO A 491 -12.96 -7.38 15.42
CA PRO A 491 -11.55 -7.70 15.22
C PRO A 491 -11.22 -8.43 13.91
N LEU A 492 -12.21 -9.05 13.26
CA LEU A 492 -12.05 -9.74 11.98
C LEU A 492 -12.48 -8.89 10.79
N ARG A 493 -12.76 -7.60 10.98
CA ARG A 493 -13.10 -6.69 9.88
C ARG A 493 -11.96 -6.56 8.87
N GLY A 494 -12.31 -6.16 7.65
CA GLY A 494 -11.39 -6.11 6.52
C GLY A 494 -11.11 -7.48 5.89
N VAL A 495 -10.20 -7.48 4.94
CA VAL A 495 -9.62 -8.66 4.29
C VAL A 495 -8.20 -8.93 4.82
N PRO A 496 -7.51 -10.03 4.44
CA PRO A 496 -6.21 -10.36 5.01
C PRO A 496 -5.16 -9.26 4.95
N ASN A 497 -5.04 -8.56 3.81
CA ASN A 497 -4.11 -7.45 3.61
C ASN A 497 -4.49 -6.64 2.35
N THR A 498 -3.76 -5.55 2.08
CA THR A 498 -4.00 -4.63 0.95
C THR A 498 -4.09 -5.30 -0.41
N ALA A 499 -3.33 -6.37 -0.67
CA ALA A 499 -3.37 -7.07 -1.95
C ALA A 499 -4.76 -7.68 -2.25
N PHE A 500 -5.52 -8.07 -1.22
CA PHE A 500 -6.91 -8.53 -1.36
C PHE A 500 -7.86 -7.36 -1.61
N THR A 501 -7.66 -6.23 -0.93
CA THR A 501 -8.45 -5.00 -1.16
C THR A 501 -8.29 -4.50 -2.60
N GLU A 502 -7.07 -4.51 -3.13
CA GLU A 502 -6.79 -4.19 -4.54
C GLU A 502 -7.48 -5.15 -5.50
N SER A 503 -7.56 -6.44 -5.16
CA SER A 503 -8.21 -7.41 -6.05
C SER A 503 -9.66 -7.05 -6.33
N PHE A 504 -10.45 -6.71 -5.32
CA PHE A 504 -11.84 -6.30 -5.51
C PHE A 504 -11.99 -5.00 -6.31
N ALA A 505 -11.05 -4.06 -6.16
CA ALA A 505 -11.05 -2.84 -6.95
C ALA A 505 -10.79 -3.11 -8.43
N PHE A 506 -9.81 -3.96 -8.76
CA PHE A 506 -9.55 -4.38 -10.16
C PHE A 506 -10.74 -5.12 -10.77
N MET A 507 -11.46 -5.94 -9.99
CA MET A 507 -12.67 -6.62 -10.45
C MET A 507 -13.77 -5.63 -10.87
N PHE A 508 -13.95 -4.54 -10.15
CA PHE A 508 -14.91 -3.50 -10.52
C PHE A 508 -14.42 -2.66 -11.70
N GLN A 509 -13.16 -2.24 -11.65
CA GLN A 509 -12.53 -1.42 -12.69
C GLN A 509 -12.58 -2.11 -14.06
N SER A 510 -12.35 -3.43 -14.12
CA SER A 510 -12.37 -4.21 -15.36
C SER A 510 -13.78 -4.41 -15.96
N ARG A 511 -14.83 -4.04 -15.23
CA ARG A 511 -16.25 -4.15 -15.63
C ARG A 511 -16.90 -2.80 -15.94
N ASP A 512 -16.12 -1.72 -16.02
CA ASP A 512 -16.58 -0.38 -16.35
C ASP A 512 -17.42 -0.31 -17.65
N LEU A 513 -16.94 -0.88 -18.75
CA LEU A 513 -17.67 -0.95 -20.03
C LEU A 513 -18.92 -1.82 -19.94
N PHE A 514 -18.89 -2.88 -19.12
CA PHE A 514 -20.06 -3.72 -18.87
C PHE A 514 -21.16 -2.93 -18.14
N VAL A 515 -20.79 -2.15 -17.13
CA VAL A 515 -21.71 -1.26 -16.39
C VAL A 515 -22.31 -0.18 -17.31
N LEU A 516 -21.53 0.33 -18.27
CA LEU A 516 -22.00 1.26 -19.30
C LEU A 516 -22.87 0.60 -20.38
N GLY A 517 -22.98 -0.73 -20.41
CA GLY A 517 -23.73 -1.47 -21.45
C GLY A 517 -23.00 -1.54 -22.79
N LEU A 518 -21.69 -1.34 -22.80
CA LEU A 518 -20.82 -1.29 -23.97
C LEU A 518 -19.95 -2.55 -24.14
N TYR A 519 -19.94 -3.44 -23.14
CA TYR A 519 -19.14 -4.66 -23.17
C TYR A 519 -19.66 -5.66 -24.21
N THR A 520 -18.78 -6.06 -25.11
CA THR A 520 -19.01 -7.15 -26.06
C THR A 520 -17.92 -8.20 -25.80
N PRO A 521 -18.25 -9.37 -25.23
CA PRO A 521 -17.25 -10.40 -24.96
C PRO A 521 -16.77 -11.01 -26.27
N ASP A 522 -15.45 -11.06 -26.47
CA ASP A 522 -14.82 -11.84 -27.52
C ASP A 522 -13.55 -12.52 -27.00
N GLU A 523 -13.24 -13.70 -27.55
CA GLU A 523 -12.13 -14.54 -27.06
C GLU A 523 -10.77 -13.87 -27.25
N GLU A 524 -10.59 -13.06 -28.30
CA GLU A 524 -9.32 -12.39 -28.57
C GLU A 524 -9.06 -11.30 -27.52
N SER A 525 -10.05 -10.46 -27.21
CA SER A 525 -9.97 -9.45 -26.14
C SER A 525 -9.68 -10.06 -24.77
N GLU A 526 -10.30 -11.18 -24.43
CA GLU A 526 -10.04 -11.86 -23.15
C GLU A 526 -8.61 -12.42 -23.08
N ASN A 527 -8.10 -13.02 -24.17
CA ASN A 527 -6.70 -13.46 -24.21
C ASN A 527 -5.73 -12.27 -24.12
N LEU A 528 -6.03 -11.17 -24.80
CA LEU A 528 -5.23 -9.93 -24.76
C LEU A 528 -5.15 -9.35 -23.34
N LYS A 529 -6.26 -9.28 -22.61
CA LYS A 529 -6.28 -8.86 -21.19
C LYS A 529 -5.40 -9.74 -20.30
N VAL A 530 -5.41 -11.06 -20.51
CA VAL A 530 -4.53 -11.99 -19.77
C VAL A 530 -3.05 -11.67 -20.04
N LEU A 531 -2.70 -11.39 -21.30
CA LEU A 531 -1.32 -11.03 -21.67
C LEU A 531 -0.90 -9.67 -21.10
N GLU A 532 -1.78 -8.66 -21.15
CA GLU A 532 -1.56 -7.35 -20.55
C GLU A 532 -1.27 -7.48 -19.06
N LYS A 533 -2.15 -8.16 -18.33
CA LYS A 533 -2.01 -8.33 -16.88
C LYS A 533 -0.77 -9.15 -16.54
N PHE A 534 -0.46 -10.20 -17.29
CA PHE A 534 0.75 -10.99 -17.06
C PHE A 534 2.01 -10.15 -17.28
N TRP A 535 2.07 -9.37 -18.36
CA TRP A 535 3.22 -8.51 -18.66
C TRP A 535 3.40 -7.41 -17.62
N ALA A 536 2.31 -6.78 -17.16
CA ALA A 536 2.32 -5.82 -16.07
C ALA A 536 2.77 -6.45 -14.74
N THR A 537 2.35 -7.69 -14.45
CA THR A 537 2.81 -8.44 -13.26
C THR A 537 4.28 -8.81 -13.36
N TYR A 538 4.75 -9.24 -14.53
CA TYR A 538 6.16 -9.51 -14.79
C TYR A 538 7.03 -8.27 -14.58
N GLU A 539 6.55 -7.10 -14.97
CA GLU A 539 7.21 -5.82 -14.74
C GLU A 539 7.31 -5.48 -13.25
N ILE A 540 6.18 -5.35 -12.55
CA ILE A 540 6.16 -4.89 -11.15
C ILE A 540 6.73 -5.94 -10.16
N ALA A 541 6.80 -7.22 -10.53
CA ALA A 541 7.45 -8.25 -9.72
C ALA A 541 8.95 -8.00 -9.55
N GLY A 542 9.66 -7.52 -10.57
CA GLY A 542 11.08 -7.19 -10.44
C GLY A 542 11.32 -5.93 -9.62
N VAL A 543 10.47 -4.92 -9.80
CA VAL A 543 10.46 -3.70 -8.96
C VAL A 543 10.29 -4.06 -7.49
N SER A 544 9.40 -5.01 -7.18
CA SER A 544 9.17 -5.51 -5.83
C SER A 544 10.39 -6.22 -5.23
N LEU A 545 11.13 -6.99 -6.04
CA LEU A 545 12.40 -7.59 -5.59
C LEU A 545 13.46 -6.52 -5.30
N VAL A 546 13.52 -5.44 -6.09
CA VAL A 546 14.43 -4.31 -5.81
C VAL A 546 14.11 -3.71 -4.45
N ASP A 547 12.83 -3.40 -4.17
CA ASP A 547 12.40 -2.86 -2.88
C ASP A 547 12.80 -3.79 -1.71
N MET A 548 12.45 -5.08 -1.81
CA MET A 548 12.83 -6.09 -0.80
C MET A 548 14.34 -6.15 -0.57
N TYR A 549 15.15 -6.18 -1.62
CA TYR A 549 16.60 -6.30 -1.50
C TYR A 549 17.25 -5.02 -0.99
N VAL A 550 16.71 -3.85 -1.33
CA VAL A 550 17.16 -2.55 -0.79
C VAL A 550 16.90 -2.49 0.71
N TRP A 551 15.74 -2.92 1.19
CA TRP A 551 15.45 -3.00 2.62
C TRP A 551 16.39 -3.97 3.35
N ARG A 552 16.63 -5.17 2.79
CA ARG A 552 17.65 -6.11 3.32
C ARG A 552 19.04 -5.47 3.37
N TRP A 553 19.39 -4.68 2.36
CA TRP A 553 20.68 -3.99 2.31
C TRP A 553 20.78 -2.88 3.36
N MET A 554 19.74 -2.05 3.54
CA MET A 554 19.73 -0.99 4.56
C MET A 554 19.85 -1.56 5.98
N TYR A 555 19.18 -2.68 6.26
CA TYR A 555 19.33 -3.38 7.55
C TYR A 555 20.73 -3.96 7.78
N LYS A 556 21.42 -4.40 6.72
CA LYS A 556 22.83 -4.81 6.78
C LYS A 556 23.80 -3.63 6.88
N ASN A 557 23.40 -2.45 6.42
CA ASN A 557 24.22 -1.23 6.36
C ASN A 557 23.50 -0.04 7.00
N PRO A 558 23.14 -0.11 8.30
CA PRO A 558 22.24 0.88 8.93
C PRO A 558 22.82 2.31 9.00
N ASN A 559 24.14 2.44 8.88
CA ASN A 559 24.87 3.69 8.96
C ASN A 559 25.31 4.22 7.59
N ALA A 560 24.88 3.59 6.49
CA ALA A 560 25.21 4.03 5.14
C ALA A 560 24.76 5.48 4.90
N THR A 561 25.60 6.22 4.18
CA THR A 561 25.30 7.56 3.68
C THR A 561 24.26 7.52 2.56
N PRO A 562 23.56 8.63 2.27
CA PRO A 562 22.66 8.71 1.12
C PRO A 562 23.31 8.36 -0.22
N GLN A 563 24.60 8.68 -0.41
CA GLN A 563 25.37 8.34 -1.60
C GLN A 563 25.63 6.83 -1.71
N GLU A 564 25.96 6.16 -0.61
CA GLU A 564 26.13 4.70 -0.59
C GLU A 564 24.79 4.00 -0.84
N LEU A 565 23.70 4.50 -0.25
CA LEU A 565 22.35 3.98 -0.49
C LEU A 565 21.93 4.16 -1.96
N LYS A 566 22.14 5.34 -2.55
CA LYS A 566 21.93 5.60 -3.98
C LYS A 566 22.63 4.55 -4.85
N LYS A 567 23.93 4.33 -4.59
CA LYS A 567 24.71 3.33 -5.32
C LYS A 567 24.12 1.92 -5.15
N ALA A 568 23.80 1.52 -3.92
CA ALA A 568 23.25 0.21 -3.64
C ALA A 568 21.90 -0.03 -4.34
N VAL A 569 21.00 0.96 -4.34
CA VAL A 569 19.71 0.86 -5.03
C VAL A 569 19.90 0.66 -6.54
N ILE A 570 20.79 1.44 -7.16
CA ILE A 570 21.08 1.33 -8.60
C ILE A 570 21.71 -0.03 -8.93
N ASP A 571 22.66 -0.48 -8.13
CA ASP A 571 23.32 -1.78 -8.33
C ASP A 571 22.32 -2.94 -8.18
N ILE A 572 21.48 -2.92 -7.13
CA ILE A 572 20.42 -3.91 -6.91
C ILE A 572 19.43 -3.94 -8.08
N ALA A 573 19.01 -2.77 -8.57
CA ALA A 573 18.12 -2.68 -9.72
C ALA A 573 18.73 -3.29 -10.98
N LYS A 574 20.03 -3.04 -11.22
CA LYS A 574 20.78 -3.64 -12.33
C LYS A 574 20.93 -5.15 -12.17
N ASP A 575 21.20 -5.65 -10.96
CA ASP A 575 21.32 -7.08 -10.70
C ASP A 575 20.00 -7.82 -10.94
N VAL A 576 18.88 -7.28 -10.46
CA VAL A 576 17.54 -7.80 -10.73
C VAL A 576 17.23 -7.75 -12.23
N TRP A 577 17.55 -6.63 -12.89
CA TRP A 577 17.41 -6.49 -14.34
C TRP A 577 18.20 -7.56 -15.09
N ASN A 578 19.48 -7.70 -14.78
CA ASN A 578 20.39 -8.64 -15.43
C ASN A 578 19.95 -10.09 -15.26
N LYS A 579 19.43 -10.44 -14.07
CA LYS A 579 18.95 -11.79 -13.78
C LYS A 579 17.65 -12.12 -14.51
N TYR A 580 16.66 -11.22 -14.48
CA TYR A 580 15.30 -11.56 -14.90
C TYR A 580 14.86 -10.92 -16.21
N TYR A 581 15.46 -9.82 -16.66
CA TYR A 581 14.99 -9.04 -17.81
C TYR A 581 15.99 -9.04 -18.96
N ALA A 582 17.29 -8.88 -18.70
CA ALA A 582 18.32 -8.92 -19.75
C ALA A 582 18.27 -10.17 -20.67
N PRO A 583 17.94 -11.39 -20.18
CA PRO A 583 17.77 -12.55 -21.07
C PRO A 583 16.65 -12.39 -22.10
N ILE A 584 15.64 -11.57 -21.80
CA ILE A 584 14.47 -11.29 -22.66
C ILE A 584 14.71 -10.05 -23.52
N PHE A 585 15.12 -8.94 -22.89
CA PHE A 585 15.28 -7.63 -23.53
C PHE A 585 16.60 -7.47 -24.28
N LYS A 586 17.59 -8.32 -24.02
CA LYS A 586 18.95 -8.26 -24.61
C LYS A 586 19.70 -6.94 -24.32
N SER A 587 19.27 -6.20 -23.30
CA SER A 587 20.01 -5.07 -22.72
C SER A 587 20.41 -5.39 -21.29
N LYS A 588 21.60 -4.96 -20.87
CA LYS A 588 22.16 -5.17 -19.53
C LYS A 588 22.25 -3.85 -18.77
N ASP A 589 22.33 -3.94 -17.45
CA ASP A 589 22.62 -2.84 -16.54
C ASP A 589 21.62 -1.67 -16.62
N GLU A 590 20.36 -1.97 -16.92
CA GLU A 590 19.30 -0.96 -16.99
C GLU A 590 18.74 -0.67 -15.58
N PRO A 591 18.74 0.60 -15.13
CA PRO A 591 18.34 0.95 -13.77
C PRO A 591 16.83 1.20 -13.62
N ILE A 592 16.04 0.98 -14.67
CA ILE A 592 14.62 1.39 -14.78
C ILE A 592 13.75 0.92 -13.62
N LEU A 593 14.06 -0.22 -13.00
CA LEU A 593 13.28 -0.76 -11.87
C LEU A 593 13.35 0.14 -10.61
N ALA A 594 14.35 1.01 -10.49
CA ALA A 594 14.51 1.95 -9.37
C ALA A 594 13.73 3.27 -9.52
N ILE A 595 13.00 3.48 -10.63
CA ILE A 595 12.24 4.72 -10.87
C ILE A 595 11.03 4.89 -9.96
N TYR A 596 10.53 3.80 -9.39
CA TYR A 596 9.28 3.76 -8.63
C TYR A 596 9.37 4.62 -7.37
N SER A 597 8.64 5.74 -7.32
CA SER A 597 8.62 6.64 -6.15
C SER A 597 8.02 6.00 -4.90
N HIS A 598 7.14 5.00 -5.05
CA HIS A 598 6.63 4.20 -3.93
C HIS A 598 7.73 3.51 -3.10
N MET A 599 8.90 3.25 -3.69
CA MET A 599 10.06 2.75 -2.97
C MET A 599 10.60 3.77 -1.95
N ILE A 600 10.34 5.07 -2.19
CA ILE A 600 10.86 6.19 -1.41
C ILE A 600 9.90 6.57 -0.28
N ASP A 601 8.60 6.66 -0.55
CA ASP A 601 7.58 7.21 0.38
C ASP A 601 6.71 6.17 1.10
N ALA A 602 6.58 4.94 0.56
CA ALA A 602 5.60 3.95 1.06
C ALA A 602 6.21 2.77 1.84
N ALA A 603 7.51 2.78 2.10
CA ALA A 603 8.23 1.84 2.97
C ALA A 603 7.93 0.33 2.79
N LEU A 604 8.58 -0.31 1.81
CA LEU A 604 8.42 -1.74 1.52
C LEU A 604 6.97 -2.10 1.17
N TYR A 605 6.38 -1.31 0.28
CA TYR A 605 5.01 -1.43 -0.22
C TYR A 605 4.94 -2.14 -1.58
N LEU A 606 5.95 -2.01 -2.43
CA LEU A 606 5.89 -2.48 -3.81
C LEU A 606 5.49 -3.96 -3.98
N PRO A 607 5.88 -4.90 -3.08
CA PRO A 607 5.42 -6.30 -3.16
C PRO A 607 3.89 -6.49 -3.15
N ASP A 608 3.11 -5.53 -2.67
CA ASP A 608 1.64 -5.64 -2.61
C ASP A 608 0.99 -5.61 -4.00
N TYR A 609 1.57 -4.88 -4.97
CA TYR A 609 1.04 -4.80 -6.34
C TYR A 609 1.03 -6.16 -7.08
N PRO A 610 2.18 -6.85 -7.28
CA PRO A 610 2.16 -8.13 -7.96
C PRO A 610 1.40 -9.21 -7.16
N LEU A 611 1.42 -9.16 -5.83
CA LEU A 611 0.58 -10.05 -5.02
C LEU A 611 -0.91 -9.80 -5.30
N GLY A 612 -1.33 -8.54 -5.38
CA GLY A 612 -2.68 -8.14 -5.75
C GLY A 612 -3.06 -8.67 -7.12
N HIS A 613 -2.20 -8.53 -8.13
CA HIS A 613 -2.45 -9.09 -9.46
C HIS A 613 -2.62 -10.62 -9.46
N ILE A 614 -1.79 -11.34 -8.69
CA ILE A 614 -1.84 -12.80 -8.56
C ILE A 614 -3.16 -13.23 -7.90
N ILE A 615 -3.52 -12.62 -6.78
CA ILE A 615 -4.74 -12.89 -6.02
C ILE A 615 -5.97 -12.58 -6.87
N ASP A 616 -6.02 -11.38 -7.47
CA ASP A 616 -7.09 -10.95 -8.37
C ASP A 616 -7.27 -11.93 -9.53
N PHE A 617 -6.17 -12.35 -10.17
CA PHE A 617 -6.27 -13.30 -11.28
C PHE A 617 -6.86 -14.65 -10.84
N GLN A 618 -6.46 -15.15 -9.67
CA GLN A 618 -6.96 -16.40 -9.12
C GLN A 618 -8.45 -16.29 -8.76
N ILE A 619 -8.89 -15.18 -8.16
CA ILE A 619 -10.29 -14.92 -7.83
C ILE A 619 -11.13 -14.81 -9.10
N GLU A 620 -10.73 -13.96 -10.06
CA GLU A 620 -11.43 -13.78 -11.34
C GLU A 620 -11.58 -15.10 -12.11
N SER A 621 -10.52 -15.92 -12.11
CA SER A 621 -10.56 -17.25 -12.72
C SER A 621 -11.60 -18.15 -12.06
N TYR A 622 -11.73 -18.09 -10.74
CA TYR A 622 -12.68 -18.89 -9.96
C TYR A 622 -14.13 -18.42 -10.12
N ILE A 623 -14.37 -17.11 -10.22
CA ILE A 623 -15.73 -16.55 -10.35
C ILE A 623 -16.24 -16.54 -11.78
N LYS A 624 -15.44 -16.95 -12.77
CA LYS A 624 -15.90 -17.04 -14.16
C LYS A 624 -17.13 -17.95 -14.26
N GLY A 625 -18.25 -17.40 -14.76
CA GLY A 625 -19.53 -18.10 -14.84
C GLY A 625 -20.34 -18.11 -13.54
N LYS A 626 -19.88 -17.42 -12.49
CA LYS A 626 -20.60 -17.24 -11.21
C LYS A 626 -21.13 -15.81 -11.10
N ASN A 627 -22.02 -15.60 -10.13
CA ASN A 627 -22.52 -14.27 -9.80
C ASN A 627 -21.49 -13.55 -8.91
N LEU A 628 -20.96 -12.42 -9.40
CA LEU A 628 -19.96 -11.61 -8.68
C LEU A 628 -20.49 -11.13 -7.32
N GLY A 629 -21.71 -10.60 -7.25
CA GLY A 629 -22.25 -10.06 -6.01
C GLY A 629 -22.38 -11.09 -4.90
N VAL A 630 -22.87 -12.30 -5.23
CA VAL A 630 -22.97 -13.43 -4.29
C VAL A 630 -21.60 -13.89 -3.82
N GLU A 631 -20.66 -14.06 -4.76
CA GLU A 631 -19.32 -14.56 -4.44
C GLU A 631 -18.51 -13.55 -3.64
N MET A 632 -18.59 -12.26 -3.98
CA MET A 632 -17.90 -11.20 -3.25
C MET A 632 -18.38 -11.10 -1.80
N GLU A 633 -19.69 -11.11 -1.56
CA GLU A 633 -20.22 -11.09 -0.20
C GLU A 633 -19.74 -12.30 0.61
N ARG A 634 -19.79 -13.50 0.02
CA ARG A 634 -19.31 -14.74 0.64
C ARG A 634 -17.83 -14.66 1.02
N MET A 635 -17.00 -14.17 0.10
CA MET A 635 -15.57 -14.02 0.31
C MET A 635 -15.25 -12.99 1.41
N CYS A 636 -15.88 -11.81 1.36
CA CYS A 636 -15.70 -10.74 2.34
C CYS A 636 -16.03 -11.19 3.77
N LYS A 637 -17.05 -12.02 3.96
CA LYS A 637 -17.42 -12.57 5.29
C LYS A 637 -16.35 -13.45 5.94
N SER A 638 -15.34 -13.90 5.20
CA SER A 638 -14.19 -14.62 5.79
C SER A 638 -13.42 -13.73 6.77
N GLY A 639 -13.40 -12.41 6.54
CA GLY A 639 -12.71 -11.43 7.36
C GLY A 639 -11.19 -11.44 7.22
N SER A 640 -10.52 -10.64 8.04
CA SER A 640 -9.06 -10.57 8.13
C SER A 640 -8.51 -11.81 8.83
N ILE A 641 -8.26 -12.87 8.05
CA ILE A 641 -7.58 -14.11 8.48
C ILE A 641 -6.32 -14.32 7.62
N LEU A 642 -5.61 -15.44 7.79
CA LEU A 642 -4.42 -15.70 6.96
C LEU A 642 -4.76 -15.74 5.46
N PRO A 643 -3.93 -15.11 4.60
CA PRO A 643 -4.14 -15.09 3.15
C PRO A 643 -4.42 -16.45 2.51
N ASP A 644 -3.65 -17.49 2.85
CA ASP A 644 -3.87 -18.82 2.28
C ASP A 644 -5.16 -19.48 2.76
N LEU A 645 -5.53 -19.28 4.03
CA LEU A 645 -6.79 -19.79 4.56
C LEU A 645 -7.98 -19.06 3.90
N TRP A 646 -7.87 -17.74 3.74
CA TRP A 646 -8.84 -16.94 3.02
C TRP A 646 -8.99 -17.40 1.57
N MET A 647 -7.88 -17.58 0.85
CA MET A 647 -7.89 -18.06 -0.54
C MET A 647 -8.44 -19.48 -0.69
N LYS A 648 -8.15 -20.38 0.26
CA LYS A 648 -8.76 -21.72 0.32
C LYS A 648 -10.28 -21.62 0.48
N ASN A 649 -10.76 -20.77 1.38
CA ASN A 649 -12.19 -20.55 1.59
C ASN A 649 -12.85 -19.89 0.36
N ALA A 650 -12.13 -19.00 -0.33
CA ALA A 650 -12.63 -18.28 -1.48
C ALA A 650 -12.65 -19.13 -2.76
N THR A 651 -11.55 -19.81 -3.06
CA THR A 651 -11.27 -20.43 -4.38
C THR A 651 -10.99 -21.93 -4.32
N GLY A 652 -10.80 -22.51 -3.13
CA GLY A 652 -10.41 -23.91 -2.93
C GLY A 652 -8.90 -24.16 -2.91
N GLU A 653 -8.07 -23.15 -3.22
CA GLU A 653 -6.60 -23.27 -3.27
C GLU A 653 -5.91 -22.15 -2.48
N GLU A 654 -4.65 -22.36 -2.08
CA GLU A 654 -3.79 -21.29 -1.52
C GLU A 654 -3.45 -20.24 -2.57
N VAL A 655 -2.81 -19.13 -2.15
CA VAL A 655 -2.28 -18.13 -3.09
C VAL A 655 -1.29 -18.80 -4.03
N SER A 656 -1.55 -18.72 -5.35
CA SER A 656 -0.76 -19.42 -6.36
C SER A 656 -0.64 -18.64 -7.66
N THR A 657 0.55 -18.67 -8.29
CA THR A 657 0.79 -18.10 -9.61
C THR A 657 0.41 -19.03 -10.75
N LYS A 658 0.14 -20.31 -10.46
CA LYS A 658 -0.12 -21.35 -11.46
C LYS A 658 -1.32 -21.03 -12.37
N PRO A 659 -2.50 -20.63 -11.86
CA PRO A 659 -3.64 -20.28 -12.72
C PRO A 659 -3.29 -19.18 -13.73
N PHE A 660 -2.51 -18.20 -13.26
CA PHE A 660 -2.11 -17.05 -14.05
C PHE A 660 -1.10 -17.40 -15.15
N ILE A 661 -0.04 -18.14 -14.80
CA ILE A 661 0.96 -18.61 -15.77
C ILE A 661 0.32 -19.49 -16.85
N GLU A 662 -0.54 -20.42 -16.47
CA GLU A 662 -1.20 -21.32 -17.43
C GLU A 662 -2.18 -20.59 -18.34
N ALA A 663 -2.89 -19.57 -17.84
CA ALA A 663 -3.72 -18.73 -18.67
C ALA A 663 -2.90 -17.91 -19.68
N ALA A 664 -1.78 -17.32 -19.25
CA ALA A 664 -0.89 -16.59 -20.15
C ALA A 664 -0.30 -17.49 -21.26
N LYS A 665 0.06 -18.74 -20.93
CA LYS A 665 0.53 -19.74 -21.92
C LYS A 665 -0.52 -20.04 -22.97
N ARG A 666 -1.78 -20.22 -22.57
CA ARG A 666 -2.88 -20.42 -23.52
C ARG A 666 -3.14 -19.18 -24.37
N ALA A 667 -3.15 -18.01 -23.74
CA ALA A 667 -3.45 -16.74 -24.40
C ALA A 667 -2.42 -16.41 -25.50
N VAL A 668 -1.12 -16.54 -25.22
CA VAL A 668 -0.06 -16.21 -26.19
C VAL A 668 -0.11 -17.12 -27.44
N GLY A 669 -0.60 -18.35 -27.29
CA GLY A 669 -0.80 -19.28 -28.41
C GLY A 669 -2.04 -19.00 -29.27
N LYS A 670 -3.00 -18.24 -28.76
CA LYS A 670 -4.30 -17.96 -29.40
C LYS A 670 -4.41 -16.57 -30.03
N VAL A 671 -3.67 -15.60 -29.50
CA VAL A 671 -3.68 -14.24 -30.02
C VAL A 671 -3.01 -14.21 -31.39
N LYS A 672 -3.63 -13.53 -32.36
CA LYS A 672 -3.06 -13.37 -33.69
C LYS A 672 -1.71 -12.67 -33.60
N LYS A 673 -0.72 -13.29 -34.24
CA LYS A 673 0.67 -12.87 -34.23
C LYS A 673 0.88 -11.58 -34.99
#